data_AF-F8N4A0-F1
#
_entry.id   AF-F8N4A0-F1
#
_cell.length_a   1.000
_cell.length_b   1.000
_cell.length_c   1.000
_cell.angle_alpha   90.00
_cell.angle_beta   90.00
_cell.angle_gamma   90.00
#
_symmetry.space_group_name_H-M   'P 1'
#
loop_
_entity.id
_entity.type
_entity.pdbx_description
1 polymer ?
#
loop_
_entity_poly.entity_id
_entity_poly.type
_entity_poly.pdbx_seq_one_letter_code
_entity_poly.pdbx_strand_id
1 'polypeptide(L)'
;MARSGKKSPAPPPAYAPAYAPPPAYEAVPTSAVVSKNKNNKNKSAKVKDDYSSEGVQDNDPFLLPGSDFVLLTIITILSAVVRLFRIYQPDSVVFDEVHFGGFASKYIKGKFFMDVHPPLAKLMITLFGWLAGFDGSFDFKEIGKDYVEPGVPYVAMRMFPAICGILLAPTMFLTLKAAGCRSTTAFMGACLIIFENGLLTQARLILLDSPLMIGTALTALGFTAFTNQQELGPGKAFTPSWWFWLVVTGLGLGITASIKWVGLFTIAWVGSLTLIQLWVVLGDHKHVSPRAFAKHFMARAFCLIVIPLTFYMAMFGIHFLCLTNPGDGDGFMSSEFQSTLNSKGMQDVPADVLMGSRVTIRHVNTQGGYLHSHPLMYPTGSKQQQITLYPHKDDNNIWLLENQTQPLGIDGQPINGTGAWDHLPETPYIKDGAILRLYHLPTHRRLHSHDVRPPVTEADWQNEVSAYGYEGFDGDANDFFRVEIVKKKSKSGVAQERLRTIDTKFKLVHIMTGCVLFSHKVKLPTWASEQQEVTCAKGGSLPNSLWYIEFNDHPQLGADAEKVNYRNPGFFGKFWELQKVMWKTNAGLVESHAWDSRPEAWPILRRGINFWGRQHRQVYLMGNPIIWWSATAAVVIYVLFKGIAILRWQRSCNDYANPIFKRFDYEVGTSVLGWALHYFPFYLMQRQLFLHHYFPALYFAIIAFCQVFDFVTARISLVKDKVIFNRLGAVLFLTLSMVVFWLFSPLAYGNPWTKAECNRVKLFSTWDFDCNTFLDSYDNYYGITPTSQTASQTPVHGTIERPAVANAPPQAQKPIVNQEQQAAKQEPSANPVGQRVISRQEKIEYRDQDGNLLNAEQVEALKGKVEFKTKYETRTRVIDANGNEIQLGGSGMPKVVRAPKASQPVAPPHPDVQGVDQETPKIPAAEEVVPQAEMSVDGEKEAEEKVAKPASESNEATVSQDIEQSDDARAAQEKIQKIVERIQKVANNVDNLKNNVAEKAGDKVEQVEEKAEQAVEKVQEVAEPVEEKAEQVLEKVQEVAEPPKEKAEQVVEKVQEVAEPAKEKAEEAAEKLAEKAEEATEQSKEKIEGVTDNVKEEVAEKAEQVQEKVAEKAEQVQEKAQEAGEKAQEVVLEKMDQVEEKAEEVGEKAEAKTEAKDEL
;
A
#
# COMPACT_ATOMS: atom_id res chain seq x y z
N MET A 1 -31.06 -83.20 -6.65
CA MET A 1 -32.39 -83.47 -6.05
C MET A 1 -32.23 -83.66 -4.54
N ALA A 2 -33.19 -83.16 -3.74
CA ALA A 2 -33.58 -83.68 -2.40
C ALA A 2 -32.51 -83.76 -1.26
N ARG A 3 -32.83 -83.55 0.03
CA ARG A 3 -34.09 -83.20 0.74
C ARG A 3 -33.78 -82.73 2.18
N SER A 4 -34.64 -81.87 2.74
CA SER A 4 -35.21 -81.87 4.13
C SER A 4 -34.37 -82.42 5.32
N GLY A 5 -34.30 -81.79 6.51
CA GLY A 5 -34.95 -80.58 7.05
C GLY A 5 -35.29 -80.66 8.57
N LYS A 6 -35.79 -79.54 9.15
CA LYS A 6 -36.42 -79.31 10.50
C LYS A 6 -35.59 -78.74 11.69
N LYS A 7 -35.87 -77.45 11.97
CA LYS A 7 -36.31 -76.79 13.25
C LYS A 7 -35.50 -76.86 14.58
N SER A 8 -35.00 -75.66 14.98
CA SER A 8 -35.14 -74.97 16.30
C SER A 8 -34.48 -75.56 17.59
N PRO A 9 -34.16 -74.74 18.63
CA PRO A 9 -33.85 -73.29 18.67
C PRO A 9 -32.62 -72.87 19.54
N ALA A 10 -32.08 -71.66 19.27
CA ALA A 10 -31.19 -70.86 20.15
C ALA A 10 -29.77 -71.45 20.47
N PRO A 11 -28.88 -70.70 21.16
CA PRO A 11 -27.67 -70.11 20.56
C PRO A 11 -26.35 -70.83 20.91
N PRO A 12 -25.24 -70.54 20.20
CA PRO A 12 -23.94 -70.48 20.90
C PRO A 12 -22.91 -69.46 20.36
N PRO A 13 -21.87 -69.12 21.17
CA PRO A 13 -20.68 -68.36 20.77
C PRO A 13 -19.43 -69.24 20.54
N ALA A 14 -18.32 -68.59 20.16
CA ALA A 14 -16.90 -68.94 20.42
C ALA A 14 -16.13 -70.01 19.57
N TYR A 15 -15.14 -69.49 18.82
CA TYR A 15 -13.75 -69.95 18.60
C TYR A 15 -13.35 -71.25 17.83
N ALA A 16 -12.71 -71.01 16.66
CA ALA A 16 -11.49 -71.64 16.09
C ALA A 16 -11.54 -73.11 15.57
N PRO A 17 -10.54 -73.62 14.80
CA PRO A 17 -9.36 -72.98 14.18
C PRO A 17 -9.11 -73.29 12.67
N ALA A 18 -8.01 -72.72 12.13
CA ALA A 18 -7.19 -73.15 10.96
C ALA A 18 -7.71 -72.97 9.51
N TYR A 19 -6.86 -72.40 8.64
CA TYR A 19 -6.36 -73.03 7.40
C TYR A 19 -5.12 -72.27 6.83
N ALA A 20 -4.35 -72.94 5.96
CA ALA A 20 -2.98 -72.60 5.53
C ALA A 20 -2.89 -71.60 4.34
N PRO A 21 -1.70 -71.01 4.03
CA PRO A 21 -1.57 -69.94 3.03
C PRO A 21 -1.37 -70.45 1.58
N PRO A 22 -1.70 -69.62 0.55
CA PRO A 22 -1.42 -69.90 -0.87
C PRO A 22 0.04 -69.57 -1.27
N PRO A 23 0.53 -70.06 -2.43
CA PRO A 23 1.97 -70.19 -2.71
C PRO A 23 2.65 -68.90 -3.19
N ALA A 24 3.98 -68.87 -3.01
CA ALA A 24 4.85 -67.80 -3.49
C ALA A 24 5.06 -67.85 -5.01
N TYR A 25 5.06 -66.68 -5.65
CA TYR A 25 5.54 -66.51 -7.03
C TYR A 25 7.06 -66.29 -7.03
N GLU A 26 7.77 -67.03 -7.88
CA GLU A 26 9.23 -66.92 -8.04
C GLU A 26 9.63 -65.60 -8.72
N ALA A 27 10.62 -64.92 -8.15
CA ALA A 27 11.24 -63.74 -8.77
C ALA A 27 12.47 -64.15 -9.60
N VAL A 28 12.49 -63.77 -10.87
CA VAL A 28 13.62 -64.02 -11.78
C VAL A 28 14.86 -63.23 -11.33
N PRO A 29 16.04 -63.87 -11.16
CA PRO A 29 17.24 -63.17 -10.72
C PRO A 29 17.99 -62.53 -11.89
N THR A 30 18.10 -61.21 -11.91
CA THR A 30 19.07 -60.49 -12.76
C THR A 30 20.39 -60.27 -12.01
N SER A 31 21.47 -60.79 -12.57
CA SER A 31 22.79 -60.80 -11.93
C SER A 31 23.50 -59.45 -12.02
N ALA A 32 23.85 -58.89 -10.85
CA ALA A 32 24.83 -57.82 -10.74
C ALA A 32 26.03 -58.32 -9.92
N VAL A 33 27.17 -58.51 -10.59
CA VAL A 33 28.43 -58.89 -9.93
C VAL A 33 29.00 -57.67 -9.21
N VAL A 34 29.04 -57.73 -7.88
CA VAL A 34 29.83 -56.81 -7.04
C VAL A 34 30.70 -57.64 -6.10
N SER A 35 31.93 -57.19 -5.89
CA SER A 35 32.99 -57.94 -5.23
C SER A 35 32.69 -58.26 -3.76
N LYS A 36 33.17 -59.41 -3.30
CA LYS A 36 33.17 -59.79 -1.89
C LYS A 36 34.06 -58.83 -1.11
N ASN A 37 33.48 -58.04 -0.21
CA ASN A 37 34.20 -57.57 0.97
C ASN A 37 33.40 -57.99 2.22
N LYS A 38 33.99 -58.88 3.03
CA LYS A 38 33.35 -59.40 4.25
C LYS A 38 33.55 -58.40 5.39
N ASN A 39 32.52 -58.32 6.24
CA ASN A 39 32.45 -57.64 7.55
C ASN A 39 31.77 -56.27 7.56
N ASN A 40 30.44 -56.28 7.56
CA ASN A 40 29.71 -55.58 8.62
C ASN A 40 28.37 -56.28 8.91
N LYS A 41 28.01 -56.41 10.21
CA LYS A 41 26.74 -57.04 10.61
C LYS A 41 25.61 -56.04 10.41
N ASN A 42 24.63 -56.38 9.56
CA ASN A 42 23.39 -55.60 9.43
C ASN A 42 22.67 -55.48 10.77
N LYS A 43 22.69 -54.29 11.38
CA LYS A 43 21.57 -53.84 12.22
C LYS A 43 20.47 -53.39 11.25
N SER A 44 19.37 -54.13 11.16
CA SER A 44 18.16 -53.59 10.54
C SER A 44 17.72 -52.38 11.36
N ALA A 45 17.56 -51.22 10.71
CA ALA A 45 16.98 -50.06 11.37
C ALA A 45 15.55 -50.42 11.77
N LYS A 46 15.25 -50.36 13.07
CA LYS A 46 13.86 -50.48 13.53
C LYS A 46 13.08 -49.29 12.98
N VAL A 47 11.97 -49.56 12.30
CA VAL A 47 10.95 -48.54 12.04
C VAL A 47 10.49 -48.02 13.39
N LYS A 48 10.47 -46.70 13.57
CA LYS A 48 9.89 -46.08 14.76
C LYS A 48 8.37 -46.04 14.59
N ASP A 49 7.64 -46.51 15.59
CA ASP A 49 6.20 -46.26 15.73
C ASP A 49 6.11 -44.89 16.45
N ASP A 50 6.28 -43.80 15.71
CA ASP A 50 6.07 -42.40 16.15
C ASP A 50 5.82 -41.52 14.91
N TYR A 51 5.47 -40.24 15.09
CA TYR A 51 5.26 -39.30 13.99
C TYR A 51 6.52 -38.89 13.19
N SER A 52 7.66 -39.58 13.32
CA SER A 52 8.82 -39.36 12.43
C SER A 52 8.46 -39.74 10.98
N SER A 53 8.75 -38.85 10.03
CA SER A 53 8.61 -39.19 8.61
C SER A 53 9.67 -40.22 8.18
N GLU A 54 9.28 -41.18 7.35
CA GLU A 54 10.21 -42.15 6.76
C GLU A 54 11.08 -41.50 5.68
N GLY A 55 12.38 -41.84 5.66
CA GLY A 55 13.30 -41.32 4.65
C GLY A 55 13.78 -39.88 4.89
N VAL A 56 13.54 -39.32 6.08
CA VAL A 56 14.11 -38.02 6.50
C VAL A 56 15.59 -38.20 6.84
N GLN A 57 16.39 -37.17 6.55
CA GLN A 57 17.75 -37.00 7.05
C GLN A 57 17.85 -35.64 7.73
N ASP A 58 18.74 -35.52 8.72
CA ASP A 58 19.01 -34.27 9.41
C ASP A 58 19.84 -33.36 8.51
N ASN A 59 19.16 -32.42 7.84
CA ASN A 59 19.71 -31.50 6.85
C ASN A 59 19.67 -30.06 7.37
N ASP A 60 19.74 -29.87 8.69
CA ASP A 60 19.82 -28.54 9.31
C ASP A 60 20.97 -27.74 8.65
N PRO A 61 20.74 -26.52 8.13
CA PRO A 61 21.79 -25.65 7.60
C PRO A 61 22.99 -25.45 8.54
N PHE A 62 22.81 -25.61 9.86
CA PHE A 62 23.91 -25.57 10.83
C PHE A 62 24.85 -26.78 10.82
N LEU A 63 24.45 -27.90 10.18
CA LEU A 63 25.21 -29.15 10.10
C LEU A 63 25.90 -29.35 8.74
N LEU A 64 25.98 -28.30 7.91
CA LEU A 64 26.57 -28.38 6.58
C LEU A 64 28.09 -28.66 6.62
N PRO A 65 28.63 -29.46 5.69
CA PRO A 65 30.06 -29.70 5.59
C PRO A 65 30.79 -28.43 5.12
N GLY A 66 32.07 -28.28 5.51
CA GLY A 66 32.90 -27.13 5.12
C GLY A 66 32.96 -26.86 3.61
N SER A 67 32.82 -27.90 2.77
CA SER A 67 32.72 -27.75 1.32
C SER A 67 31.48 -26.96 0.85
N ASP A 68 30.35 -27.10 1.55
CA ASP A 68 29.12 -26.40 1.20
C ASP A 68 29.18 -24.93 1.62
N PHE A 69 29.90 -24.59 2.69
CA PHE A 69 30.22 -23.20 3.04
C PHE A 69 31.13 -22.53 2.00
N VAL A 70 32.12 -23.24 1.44
CA VAL A 70 32.93 -22.71 0.32
C VAL A 70 32.06 -22.44 -0.90
N LEU A 71 31.11 -23.32 -1.23
CA LEU A 71 30.14 -23.08 -2.30
C LEU A 71 29.25 -21.87 -2.01
N LEU A 72 28.78 -21.69 -0.77
CA LEU A 72 27.98 -20.54 -0.33
C LEU A 72 28.74 -19.21 -0.56
N THR A 73 30.02 -19.16 -0.20
CA THR A 73 30.88 -17.99 -0.44
C THR A 73 31.04 -17.71 -1.93
N ILE A 74 31.30 -18.74 -2.75
CA ILE A 74 31.41 -18.59 -4.22
C ILE A 74 30.10 -18.08 -4.83
N ILE A 75 28.95 -18.64 -4.43
CA ILE A 75 27.62 -18.20 -4.85
C ILE A 75 27.41 -16.72 -4.48
N THR A 76 27.76 -16.33 -3.26
CA THR A 76 27.55 -14.96 -2.76
C THR A 76 28.42 -13.96 -3.53
N ILE A 77 29.69 -14.27 -3.79
CA ILE A 77 30.60 -13.44 -4.60
C ILE A 77 30.09 -13.34 -6.05
N LEU A 78 29.71 -14.46 -6.67
CA LEU A 78 29.19 -14.47 -8.04
C LEU A 78 27.89 -13.66 -8.16
N SER A 79 27.00 -13.79 -7.17
CA SER A 79 25.76 -13.02 -7.07
C SER A 79 26.05 -11.52 -6.91
N ALA A 80 27.03 -11.14 -6.09
CA ALA A 80 27.48 -9.76 -5.95
C ALA A 80 28.04 -9.18 -7.26
N VAL A 81 28.92 -9.91 -7.96
CA VAL A 81 29.47 -9.46 -9.25
C VAL A 81 28.35 -9.24 -10.27
N VAL A 82 27.37 -10.15 -10.36
CA VAL A 82 26.26 -10.04 -11.30
C VAL A 82 25.28 -8.92 -10.93
N ARG A 83 24.84 -8.83 -9.67
CA ARG A 83 23.84 -7.83 -9.26
C ARG A 83 24.41 -6.41 -9.16
N LEU A 84 25.69 -6.23 -8.82
CA LEU A 84 26.32 -4.90 -8.71
C LEU A 84 26.92 -4.39 -10.02
N PHE A 85 26.98 -5.22 -11.08
CA PHE A 85 27.54 -4.81 -12.36
C PHE A 85 26.82 -3.55 -12.90
N ARG A 86 27.60 -2.47 -13.02
CA ARG A 86 27.16 -1.13 -13.44
C ARG A 86 25.88 -0.67 -12.74
N ILE A 87 25.75 -0.82 -11.43
CA ILE A 87 24.54 -0.42 -10.68
C ILE A 87 24.17 1.08 -10.83
N TYR A 88 25.16 1.93 -11.15
CA TYR A 88 24.97 3.34 -11.52
C TYR A 88 24.27 3.55 -12.89
N GLN A 89 24.07 2.52 -13.69
CA GLN A 89 23.42 2.61 -15.00
C GLN A 89 22.01 1.97 -14.95
N PRO A 90 20.93 2.65 -15.39
CA PRO A 90 20.89 4.00 -15.96
C PRO A 90 21.04 5.11 -14.91
N ASP A 91 21.60 6.24 -15.33
CA ASP A 91 21.83 7.48 -14.57
C ASP A 91 20.55 8.32 -14.32
N SER A 92 19.39 7.76 -14.62
CA SER A 92 18.11 8.45 -14.67
C SER A 92 16.97 7.58 -14.16
N VAL A 93 15.86 8.22 -13.77
CA VAL A 93 14.68 7.60 -13.15
C VAL A 93 14.05 6.54 -14.06
N VAL A 94 13.71 5.38 -13.50
CA VAL A 94 13.09 4.24 -14.20
C VAL A 94 11.60 4.07 -13.80
N PHE A 95 10.79 3.39 -14.62
CA PHE A 95 9.32 3.25 -14.52
C PHE A 95 8.71 3.33 -13.13
N ASP A 96 9.13 2.47 -12.19
CA ASP A 96 8.58 2.42 -10.83
C ASP A 96 9.45 3.14 -9.78
N GLU A 97 10.67 3.59 -10.14
CA GLU A 97 11.48 4.46 -9.27
C GLU A 97 10.80 5.82 -9.06
N VAL A 98 9.90 6.23 -9.97
CA VAL A 98 9.04 7.42 -9.82
C VAL A 98 8.22 7.38 -8.52
N HIS A 99 7.70 6.19 -8.19
CA HIS A 99 6.88 5.95 -7.01
C HIS A 99 7.75 5.81 -5.77
N PHE A 100 8.69 4.85 -5.76
CA PHE A 100 9.42 4.49 -4.54
C PHE A 100 10.50 5.50 -4.15
N GLY A 101 11.11 6.18 -5.12
CA GLY A 101 11.95 7.35 -4.86
C GLY A 101 11.11 8.53 -4.35
N GLY A 102 9.96 8.79 -4.96
CA GLY A 102 9.02 9.83 -4.50
C GLY A 102 8.53 9.62 -3.07
N PHE A 103 8.29 8.36 -2.67
CA PHE A 103 7.97 8.00 -1.29
C PHE A 103 9.16 8.20 -0.33
N ALA A 104 10.40 7.95 -0.77
CA ALA A 104 11.59 8.23 0.05
C ALA A 104 11.73 9.75 0.33
N SER A 105 11.55 10.60 -0.69
CA SER A 105 11.50 12.06 -0.51
C SER A 105 10.40 12.49 0.48
N LYS A 106 9.26 11.79 0.49
CA LYS A 106 8.13 12.07 1.40
C LYS A 106 8.44 11.67 2.84
N TYR A 107 9.07 10.52 3.08
CA TYR A 107 9.54 10.14 4.42
C TYR A 107 10.58 11.10 4.98
N ILE A 108 11.59 11.51 4.19
CA ILE A 108 12.63 12.45 4.66
C ILE A 108 12.02 13.82 5.04
N LYS A 109 11.03 14.29 4.28
CA LYS A 109 10.28 15.53 4.57
C LYS A 109 9.18 15.34 5.64
N GLY A 110 9.04 14.14 6.19
CA GLY A 110 7.97 13.74 7.12
C GLY A 110 6.55 13.90 6.58
N LYS A 111 6.36 14.04 5.27
CA LYS A 111 5.06 14.35 4.64
C LYS A 111 4.23 13.10 4.45
N PHE A 112 3.09 13.05 5.13
CA PHE A 112 2.15 11.94 5.05
C PHE A 112 1.71 11.66 3.61
N PHE A 113 1.63 10.37 3.28
CA PHE A 113 1.20 9.91 1.98
C PHE A 113 0.46 8.58 2.09
N MET A 114 -0.41 8.33 1.13
CA MET A 114 -1.18 7.11 0.99
C MET A 114 -0.57 6.25 -0.12
N ASP A 115 -0.35 4.97 0.15
CA ASP A 115 0.12 3.98 -0.83
C ASP A 115 -0.58 2.64 -0.56
N VAL A 116 -0.71 1.80 -1.58
CA VAL A 116 -1.35 0.47 -1.51
C VAL A 116 -0.43 -0.62 -0.94
N HIS A 117 0.86 -0.33 -0.72
CA HIS A 117 1.81 -1.29 -0.15
C HIS A 117 2.17 -0.94 1.30
N PRO A 118 2.36 -1.95 2.17
CA PRO A 118 2.95 -1.77 3.50
C PRO A 118 4.34 -1.10 3.49
N PRO A 119 4.81 -0.55 4.62
CA PRO A 119 5.84 0.49 4.62
C PRO A 119 7.29 -0.02 4.57
N LEU A 120 7.60 -1.26 4.98
CA LEU A 120 8.98 -1.68 5.29
C LEU A 120 9.97 -1.48 4.15
N ALA A 121 9.67 -1.95 2.94
CA ALA A 121 10.62 -1.77 1.82
C ALA A 121 10.87 -0.30 1.50
N LYS A 122 9.85 0.56 1.63
CA LYS A 122 9.98 2.00 1.39
C LYS A 122 10.79 2.68 2.51
N LEU A 123 10.58 2.30 3.77
CA LEU A 123 11.39 2.75 4.90
C LEU A 123 12.86 2.36 4.73
N MET A 124 13.16 1.12 4.31
CA MET A 124 14.53 0.67 4.08
C MET A 124 15.21 1.36 2.88
N ILE A 125 14.49 1.58 1.79
CA ILE A 125 14.98 2.40 0.65
C ILE A 125 15.30 3.83 1.12
N THR A 126 14.42 4.41 1.95
CA THR A 126 14.62 5.74 2.53
C THR A 126 15.86 5.78 3.43
N LEU A 127 16.02 4.78 4.32
CA LEU A 127 17.17 4.67 5.21
C LEU A 127 18.50 4.65 4.43
N PHE A 128 18.57 3.87 3.33
CA PHE A 128 19.76 3.84 2.48
C PHE A 128 20.00 5.15 1.72
N GLY A 129 18.96 5.88 1.33
CA GLY A 129 19.09 7.22 0.77
C GLY A 129 19.59 8.23 1.82
N TRP A 130 18.98 8.25 3.01
CA TRP A 130 19.30 9.14 4.11
C TRP A 130 20.73 8.94 4.65
N LEU A 131 21.14 7.68 4.86
CA LEU A 131 22.53 7.33 5.23
C LEU A 131 23.56 7.75 4.17
N ALA A 132 23.14 7.95 2.93
CA ALA A 132 23.97 8.44 1.83
C ALA A 132 23.79 9.95 1.55
N GLY A 133 23.16 10.69 2.46
CA GLY A 133 23.00 12.14 2.38
C GLY A 133 21.83 12.64 1.53
N PHE A 134 20.80 11.81 1.26
CA PHE A 134 19.61 12.29 0.56
C PHE A 134 18.75 13.19 1.45
N ASP A 135 18.47 14.40 0.96
CA ASP A 135 17.67 15.45 1.63
C ASP A 135 16.18 15.44 1.22
N GLY A 136 15.79 14.56 0.29
CA GLY A 136 14.44 14.50 -0.25
C GLY A 136 14.07 15.65 -1.19
N SER A 137 14.99 16.54 -1.57
CA SER A 137 14.72 17.71 -2.43
C SER A 137 14.19 17.31 -3.80
N PHE A 138 14.83 16.32 -4.45
CA PHE A 138 14.51 15.83 -5.78
C PHE A 138 13.09 15.24 -5.89
N ASP A 139 12.34 15.71 -6.89
CA ASP A 139 11.07 15.12 -7.29
C ASP A 139 11.27 14.05 -8.37
N PHE A 140 10.85 12.82 -8.09
CA PHE A 140 10.99 11.66 -8.99
C PHE A 140 9.88 11.58 -10.05
N LYS A 141 9.27 12.71 -10.46
CA LYS A 141 7.99 12.71 -11.22
C LYS A 141 8.03 12.07 -12.61
N GLU A 142 9.20 12.04 -13.27
CA GLU A 142 9.31 11.70 -14.69
C GLU A 142 10.37 10.61 -14.93
N ILE A 143 10.00 9.61 -15.74
CA ILE A 143 10.92 8.58 -16.23
C ILE A 143 11.94 9.22 -17.16
N GLY A 144 13.23 8.92 -16.98
CA GLY A 144 14.33 9.48 -17.75
C GLY A 144 14.90 10.79 -17.19
N LYS A 145 14.31 11.36 -16.13
CA LYS A 145 14.87 12.51 -15.41
C LYS A 145 16.23 12.16 -14.79
N ASP A 146 17.17 13.11 -14.85
CA ASP A 146 18.57 12.89 -14.48
C ASP A 146 18.80 12.86 -12.97
N TYR A 147 19.68 11.98 -12.49
CA TYR A 147 20.08 11.92 -11.08
C TYR A 147 21.44 12.59 -10.78
N VAL A 148 22.28 12.81 -11.80
CA VAL A 148 23.68 13.22 -11.62
C VAL A 148 23.78 14.72 -11.42
N GLU A 149 23.12 15.52 -12.26
CA GLU A 149 23.12 16.98 -12.14
C GLU A 149 22.56 17.47 -10.79
N PRO A 150 21.49 16.86 -10.20
CA PRO A 150 20.99 17.24 -8.88
C PRO A 150 21.68 16.54 -7.69
N GLY A 151 22.71 15.72 -7.92
CA GLY A 151 23.48 15.08 -6.83
C GLY A 151 22.73 14.01 -6.02
N VAL A 152 21.72 13.34 -6.59
CA VAL A 152 20.92 12.34 -5.86
C VAL A 152 21.76 11.08 -5.58
N PRO A 153 21.78 10.51 -4.36
CA PRO A 153 22.52 9.27 -4.06
C PRO A 153 21.75 8.01 -4.51
N TYR A 154 21.22 8.01 -5.74
CA TYR A 154 20.40 6.92 -6.31
C TYR A 154 21.14 5.57 -6.30
N VAL A 155 22.46 5.58 -6.42
CA VAL A 155 23.30 4.37 -6.32
C VAL A 155 23.14 3.70 -4.96
N ALA A 156 23.20 4.45 -3.86
CA ALA A 156 23.00 3.93 -2.52
C ALA A 156 21.57 3.42 -2.30
N MET A 157 20.57 4.13 -2.84
CA MET A 157 19.17 3.67 -2.82
C MET A 157 18.98 2.34 -3.57
N ARG A 158 19.69 2.14 -4.70
CA ARG A 158 19.73 0.88 -5.45
C ARG A 158 20.54 -0.22 -4.77
N MET A 159 21.51 0.11 -3.91
CA MET A 159 22.27 -0.89 -3.15
C MET A 159 21.38 -1.74 -2.25
N PHE A 160 20.30 -1.20 -1.66
CA PHE A 160 19.42 -2.01 -0.79
C PHE A 160 18.67 -3.12 -1.55
N PRO A 161 17.92 -2.84 -2.64
CA PRO A 161 17.37 -3.88 -3.52
C PRO A 161 18.43 -4.82 -4.10
N ALA A 162 19.65 -4.32 -4.36
CA ALA A 162 20.74 -5.14 -4.88
C ALA A 162 21.25 -6.13 -3.84
N ILE A 163 21.49 -5.70 -2.59
CA ILE A 163 21.87 -6.55 -1.46
C ILE A 163 20.79 -7.62 -1.20
N CYS A 164 19.51 -7.24 -1.21
CA CYS A 164 18.40 -8.20 -1.13
C CYS A 164 18.49 -9.26 -2.24
N GLY A 165 18.78 -8.83 -3.48
CA GLY A 165 18.96 -9.71 -4.63
C GLY A 165 20.22 -10.59 -4.56
N ILE A 166 21.30 -10.10 -3.94
CA ILE A 166 22.54 -10.86 -3.72
C ILE A 166 22.27 -12.01 -2.75
N LEU A 167 21.61 -11.72 -1.62
CA LEU A 167 21.27 -12.68 -0.57
C LEU A 167 20.23 -13.73 -1.02
N LEU A 168 19.47 -13.46 -2.08
CA LEU A 168 18.49 -14.39 -2.63
C LEU A 168 19.13 -15.71 -3.13
N ALA A 169 20.33 -15.63 -3.72
CA ALA A 169 21.06 -16.77 -4.26
C ALA A 169 21.60 -17.75 -3.17
N PRO A 170 22.36 -17.31 -2.14
CA PRO A 170 22.75 -18.20 -1.05
C PRO A 170 21.54 -18.70 -0.25
N THR A 171 20.47 -17.91 -0.12
CA THR A 171 19.23 -18.38 0.51
C THR A 171 18.60 -19.53 -0.28
N MET A 172 18.55 -19.46 -1.62
CA MET A 172 18.13 -20.59 -2.47
C MET A 172 19.00 -21.85 -2.28
N PHE A 173 20.33 -21.69 -2.19
CA PHE A 173 21.24 -22.81 -1.91
C PHE A 173 20.88 -23.49 -0.59
N LEU A 174 20.75 -22.72 0.49
CA LEU A 174 20.43 -23.24 1.83
C LEU A 174 19.03 -23.88 1.87
N THR A 175 18.02 -23.32 1.19
CA THR A 175 16.68 -23.90 1.10
C THR A 175 16.69 -25.26 0.41
N LEU A 176 17.41 -25.38 -0.72
CA LEU A 176 17.56 -26.66 -1.42
C LEU A 176 18.37 -27.68 -0.61
N LYS A 177 19.37 -27.24 0.15
CA LYS A 177 20.10 -28.09 1.10
C LYS A 177 19.19 -28.61 2.23
N ALA A 178 18.40 -27.74 2.86
CA ALA A 178 17.44 -28.11 3.91
C ALA A 178 16.34 -29.06 3.39
N ALA A 179 15.92 -28.89 2.13
CA ALA A 179 15.02 -29.81 1.43
C ALA A 179 15.65 -31.17 1.08
N GLY A 180 16.96 -31.37 1.32
CA GLY A 180 17.66 -32.62 1.07
C GLY A 180 18.16 -32.83 -0.36
N CYS A 181 18.27 -31.78 -1.18
CA CYS A 181 18.90 -31.88 -2.49
C CYS A 181 20.43 -32.00 -2.38
N ARG A 182 21.08 -32.61 -3.38
CA ARG A 182 22.55 -32.68 -3.43
C ARG A 182 23.16 -31.28 -3.60
N SER A 183 24.38 -31.08 -3.08
CA SER A 183 25.08 -29.79 -3.20
C SER A 183 25.28 -29.31 -4.64
N THR A 184 25.42 -30.23 -5.62
CA THR A 184 25.44 -29.90 -7.05
C THR A 184 24.10 -29.32 -7.53
N THR A 185 22.98 -29.92 -7.13
CA THR A 185 21.64 -29.44 -7.47
C THR A 185 21.30 -28.12 -6.75
N ALA A 186 21.71 -27.98 -5.49
CA ALA A 186 21.56 -26.73 -4.73
C ALA A 186 22.40 -25.58 -5.34
N PHE A 187 23.64 -25.86 -5.75
CA PHE A 187 24.49 -24.90 -6.45
C PHE A 187 23.91 -24.50 -7.81
N MET A 188 23.36 -25.46 -8.56
CA MET A 188 22.63 -25.16 -9.80
C MET A 188 21.47 -24.20 -9.52
N GLY A 189 20.57 -24.53 -8.58
CA GLY A 189 19.41 -23.68 -8.25
C GLY A 189 19.77 -22.27 -7.80
N ALA A 190 20.82 -22.12 -6.99
CA ALA A 190 21.34 -20.80 -6.62
C ALA A 190 21.86 -20.02 -7.84
N CYS A 191 22.58 -20.68 -8.75
CA CYS A 191 23.02 -20.06 -10.00
C CYS A 191 21.85 -19.74 -10.95
N LEU A 192 20.74 -20.49 -10.94
CA LEU A 192 19.54 -20.11 -11.70
C LEU A 192 18.96 -18.78 -11.21
N ILE A 193 19.00 -18.51 -9.90
CA ILE A 193 18.60 -17.21 -9.34
C ILE A 193 19.59 -16.09 -9.73
N ILE A 194 20.88 -16.39 -9.86
CA ILE A 194 21.89 -15.41 -10.32
C ILE A 194 21.66 -15.06 -11.79
N PHE A 195 21.47 -16.07 -12.65
CA PHE A 195 21.36 -15.94 -14.11
C PHE A 195 19.89 -15.83 -14.61
N GLU A 196 19.01 -15.32 -13.76
CA GLU A 196 17.61 -15.03 -14.10
C GLU A 196 17.43 -13.52 -14.33
N ASN A 197 17.18 -13.14 -15.59
CA ASN A 197 17.17 -11.76 -16.06
C ASN A 197 16.09 -10.90 -15.37
N GLY A 198 14.90 -11.46 -15.07
CA GLY A 198 13.83 -10.71 -14.42
C GLY A 198 14.15 -10.35 -12.97
N LEU A 199 14.74 -11.31 -12.23
CA LEU A 199 15.21 -11.10 -10.86
C LEU A 199 16.44 -10.17 -10.80
N LEU A 200 17.29 -10.17 -11.83
CA LEU A 200 18.39 -9.20 -11.99
C LEU A 200 17.84 -7.78 -12.14
N THR A 201 16.93 -7.56 -13.10
CA THR A 201 16.36 -6.23 -13.38
C THR A 201 15.67 -5.63 -12.16
N GLN A 202 14.89 -6.44 -11.43
CA GLN A 202 14.23 -6.00 -10.19
C GLN A 202 15.20 -5.64 -9.06
N ALA A 203 16.32 -6.36 -8.94
CA ALA A 203 17.28 -6.11 -7.87
C ALA A 203 18.18 -4.90 -8.10
N ARG A 204 18.29 -4.39 -9.33
CA ARG A 204 19.22 -3.28 -9.65
C ARG A 204 18.62 -1.88 -9.54
N LEU A 205 17.32 -1.78 -9.30
CA LEU A 205 16.54 -0.54 -9.35
C LEU A 205 15.88 -0.27 -8.00
N ILE A 206 15.42 0.97 -7.76
CA ILE A 206 14.75 1.39 -6.52
C ILE A 206 13.32 0.80 -6.47
N LEU A 207 13.22 -0.51 -6.24
CA LEU A 207 11.98 -1.31 -6.33
C LEU A 207 11.79 -2.19 -5.10
N LEU A 208 10.53 -2.43 -4.70
CA LEU A 208 10.19 -3.24 -3.53
C LEU A 208 10.18 -4.76 -3.76
N ASP A 209 10.18 -5.22 -5.01
CA ASP A 209 10.02 -6.64 -5.29
C ASP A 209 11.28 -7.46 -4.93
N SER A 210 12.49 -6.89 -5.04
CA SER A 210 13.70 -7.59 -4.58
C SER A 210 13.73 -7.79 -3.04
N PRO A 211 13.40 -6.77 -2.21
CA PRO A 211 13.08 -6.96 -0.79
C PRO A 211 11.99 -8.01 -0.52
N LEU A 212 10.88 -8.01 -1.29
CA LEU A 212 9.83 -9.02 -1.15
C LEU A 212 10.35 -10.44 -1.43
N MET A 213 11.19 -10.59 -2.46
CA MET A 213 11.78 -11.86 -2.84
C MET A 213 12.69 -12.43 -1.76
N ILE A 214 13.57 -11.61 -1.16
CA ILE A 214 14.43 -12.10 -0.06
C ILE A 214 13.62 -12.42 1.20
N GLY A 215 12.59 -11.63 1.55
CA GLY A 215 11.69 -11.99 2.65
C GLY A 215 10.98 -13.32 2.42
N THR A 216 10.49 -13.54 1.20
CA THR A 216 9.82 -14.80 0.81
C THR A 216 10.79 -15.98 0.87
N ALA A 217 12.03 -15.78 0.39
CA ALA A 217 13.08 -16.79 0.42
C ALA A 217 13.55 -17.13 1.84
N LEU A 218 13.74 -16.14 2.72
CA LEU A 218 14.09 -16.35 4.13
C LEU A 218 12.98 -17.10 4.88
N THR A 219 11.72 -16.78 4.58
CA THR A 219 10.58 -17.52 5.11
C THR A 219 10.56 -18.97 4.61
N ALA A 220 10.81 -19.19 3.32
CA ALA A 220 10.88 -20.52 2.72
C ALA A 220 12.05 -21.34 3.29
N LEU A 221 13.23 -20.73 3.48
CA LEU A 221 14.38 -21.34 4.16
C LEU A 221 14.01 -21.75 5.58
N GLY A 222 13.52 -20.80 6.38
CA GLY A 222 13.15 -21.02 7.78
C GLY A 222 12.12 -22.13 7.92
N PHE A 223 11.06 -22.09 7.11
CA PHE A 223 10.01 -23.11 7.17
C PHE A 223 10.46 -24.48 6.66
N THR A 224 11.35 -24.54 5.67
CA THR A 224 11.92 -25.80 5.18
C THR A 224 12.85 -26.44 6.21
N ALA A 225 13.73 -25.65 6.84
CA ALA A 225 14.61 -26.12 7.92
C ALA A 225 13.82 -26.52 9.18
N PHE A 226 12.79 -25.74 9.54
CA PHE A 226 11.83 -26.11 10.58
C PHE A 226 11.12 -27.43 10.28
N THR A 227 10.63 -27.60 9.05
CA THR A 227 9.96 -28.83 8.60
C THR A 227 10.93 -30.02 8.66
N ASN A 228 12.19 -29.85 8.24
CA ASN A 228 13.22 -30.88 8.38
C ASN A 228 13.40 -31.33 9.85
N GLN A 229 13.49 -30.39 10.80
CA GLN A 229 13.60 -30.73 12.23
C GLN A 229 12.31 -31.34 12.80
N GLN A 230 11.13 -30.88 12.37
CA GLN A 230 9.83 -31.43 12.79
C GLN A 230 9.63 -32.87 12.29
N GLU A 231 10.05 -33.17 11.07
CA GLU A 231 9.90 -34.49 10.45
C GLU A 231 10.82 -35.57 11.06
N LEU A 232 11.89 -35.19 11.75
CA LEU A 232 12.73 -36.10 12.53
C LEU A 232 12.04 -36.62 13.81
N GLY A 233 10.83 -36.12 14.11
CA GLY A 233 9.95 -36.62 15.16
C GLY A 233 10.24 -36.08 16.57
N PRO A 234 9.77 -36.76 17.63
CA PRO A 234 9.78 -36.23 18.99
C PRO A 234 11.17 -35.96 19.57
N GLY A 235 12.21 -36.61 19.05
CA GLY A 235 13.60 -36.40 19.49
C GLY A 235 14.23 -35.08 19.03
N LYS A 236 13.62 -34.36 18.08
CA LYS A 236 14.08 -33.03 17.60
C LYS A 236 13.07 -31.90 17.85
N ALA A 237 11.81 -32.23 18.10
CA ALA A 237 10.78 -31.26 18.48
C ALA A 237 11.19 -30.44 19.72
N PHE A 238 10.94 -29.13 19.69
CA PHE A 238 11.25 -28.17 20.77
C PHE A 238 12.73 -28.04 21.15
N THR A 239 13.67 -28.56 20.35
CA THR A 239 15.10 -28.24 20.48
C THR A 239 15.39 -26.76 20.13
N PRO A 240 16.55 -26.20 20.52
CA PRO A 240 16.91 -24.83 20.15
C PRO A 240 16.87 -24.56 18.64
N SER A 241 17.36 -25.49 17.79
CA SER A 241 17.24 -25.37 16.33
C SER A 241 15.79 -25.35 15.85
N TRP A 242 14.92 -26.19 16.43
CA TRP A 242 13.49 -26.23 16.09
C TRP A 242 12.80 -24.89 16.39
N TRP A 243 13.10 -24.29 17.55
CA TRP A 243 12.60 -22.97 17.93
C TRP A 243 13.17 -21.85 17.07
N PHE A 244 14.49 -21.85 16.82
CA PHE A 244 15.17 -20.87 15.97
C PHE A 244 14.52 -20.81 14.59
N TRP A 245 14.40 -21.94 13.90
CA TRP A 245 13.82 -21.98 12.55
C TRP A 245 12.33 -21.60 12.53
N LEU A 246 11.57 -21.92 13.59
CA LEU A 246 10.18 -21.51 13.73
C LEU A 246 10.03 -19.99 13.96
N VAL A 247 10.88 -19.38 14.78
CA VAL A 247 10.92 -17.92 15.02
C VAL A 247 11.38 -17.18 13.77
N VAL A 248 12.40 -17.68 13.06
CA VAL A 248 12.85 -17.13 11.76
C VAL A 248 11.74 -17.18 10.72
N THR A 249 10.93 -18.25 10.69
CA THR A 249 9.72 -18.31 9.85
C THR A 249 8.73 -17.21 10.23
N GLY A 250 8.45 -17.04 11.54
CA GLY A 250 7.57 -16.00 12.06
C GLY A 250 7.98 -14.58 11.68
N LEU A 251 9.26 -14.25 11.86
CA LEU A 251 9.83 -12.96 11.45
C LEU A 251 9.79 -12.79 9.92
N GLY A 252 10.08 -13.85 9.15
CA GLY A 252 9.98 -13.82 7.69
C GLY A 252 8.56 -13.54 7.17
N LEU A 253 7.54 -14.13 7.80
CA LEU A 253 6.13 -13.83 7.51
C LEU A 253 5.79 -12.37 7.84
N GLY A 254 6.31 -11.83 8.94
CA GLY A 254 6.14 -10.41 9.30
C GLY A 254 6.80 -9.50 8.26
N ILE A 255 8.05 -9.77 7.89
CA ILE A 255 8.82 -9.03 6.89
C ILE A 255 8.11 -9.03 5.54
N THR A 256 7.66 -10.19 5.05
CA THR A 256 6.97 -10.29 3.74
C THR A 256 5.65 -9.52 3.72
N ALA A 257 4.81 -9.69 4.74
CA ALA A 257 3.57 -8.93 4.88
C ALA A 257 3.82 -7.42 4.94
N SER A 258 4.85 -6.99 5.68
CA SER A 258 5.26 -5.58 5.83
C SER A 258 5.87 -4.94 4.57
N ILE A 259 6.17 -5.71 3.53
CA ILE A 259 6.67 -5.20 2.24
C ILE A 259 5.55 -5.06 1.21
N LYS A 260 4.77 -6.13 0.99
CA LYS A 260 3.68 -6.19 -0.01
C LYS A 260 2.67 -7.21 0.47
N TRP A 261 1.36 -6.96 0.32
CA TRP A 261 0.32 -7.93 0.69
C TRP A 261 0.35 -9.25 -0.10
N VAL A 262 1.19 -9.37 -1.13
CA VAL A 262 1.54 -10.67 -1.74
C VAL A 262 2.16 -11.63 -0.70
N GLY A 263 2.81 -11.11 0.36
CA GLY A 263 3.28 -11.90 1.51
C GLY A 263 2.17 -12.60 2.30
N LEU A 264 0.90 -12.20 2.16
CA LEU A 264 -0.24 -12.95 2.69
C LEU A 264 -0.36 -14.34 2.05
N PHE A 265 0.15 -14.54 0.83
CA PHE A 265 0.22 -15.85 0.18
C PHE A 265 1.33 -16.72 0.78
N THR A 266 2.43 -16.13 1.25
CA THR A 266 3.44 -16.82 2.06
C THR A 266 2.85 -17.29 3.39
N ILE A 267 2.03 -16.45 4.04
CA ILE A 267 1.26 -16.83 5.25
C ILE A 267 0.28 -17.97 4.93
N ALA A 268 -0.46 -17.90 3.82
CA ALA A 268 -1.37 -18.97 3.41
C ALA A 268 -0.63 -20.29 3.14
N TRP A 269 0.56 -20.24 2.54
CA TRP A 269 1.40 -21.41 2.26
C TRP A 269 1.93 -22.07 3.54
N VAL A 270 2.59 -21.29 4.41
CA VAL A 270 3.09 -21.76 5.71
C VAL A 270 1.94 -22.24 6.59
N GLY A 271 0.81 -21.52 6.61
CA GLY A 271 -0.39 -21.89 7.35
C GLY A 271 -0.99 -23.22 6.88
N SER A 272 -1.14 -23.41 5.57
CA SER A 272 -1.66 -24.66 4.99
C SER A 272 -0.79 -25.87 5.36
N LEU A 273 0.54 -25.74 5.21
CA LEU A 273 1.48 -26.79 5.58
C LEU A 273 1.53 -27.02 7.10
N THR A 274 1.37 -25.96 7.89
CA THR A 274 1.28 -26.04 9.35
C THR A 274 0.03 -26.80 9.82
N LEU A 275 -1.13 -26.58 9.20
CA LEU A 275 -2.34 -27.34 9.47
C LEU A 275 -2.16 -28.83 9.14
N ILE A 276 -1.50 -29.16 8.04
CA ILE A 276 -1.15 -30.54 7.68
C ILE A 276 -0.20 -31.17 8.71
N GLN A 277 0.83 -30.44 9.16
CA GLN A 277 1.74 -30.93 10.22
C GLN A 277 1.00 -31.19 11.54
N LEU A 278 0.12 -30.27 11.96
CA LEU A 278 -0.69 -30.44 13.17
C LEU A 278 -1.67 -31.61 13.04
N TRP A 279 -2.24 -31.84 11.85
CA TRP A 279 -3.07 -33.01 11.57
C TRP A 279 -2.30 -34.33 11.69
N VAL A 280 -1.07 -34.40 11.17
CA VAL A 280 -0.20 -35.58 11.32
C VAL A 280 0.16 -35.82 12.79
N VAL A 281 0.52 -34.77 13.54
CA VAL A 281 0.84 -34.87 14.98
C VAL A 281 -0.39 -35.29 15.81
N LEU A 282 -1.60 -34.84 15.43
CA LEU A 282 -2.85 -35.28 16.06
C LEU A 282 -3.20 -36.74 15.74
N GLY A 283 -2.82 -37.24 14.57
CA GLY A 283 -3.04 -38.63 14.15
C GLY A 283 -2.27 -39.66 15.00
N ASP A 284 -1.12 -39.29 15.55
CA ASP A 284 -0.30 -40.11 16.46
C ASP A 284 -0.84 -40.13 17.90
N HIS A 285 -2.09 -40.58 18.03
CA HIS A 285 -2.81 -40.77 19.29
C HIS A 285 -2.16 -41.76 20.27
N LYS A 286 -1.13 -42.51 19.84
CA LYS A 286 -0.38 -43.44 20.70
C LYS A 286 0.72 -42.73 21.49
N HIS A 287 1.47 -41.83 20.84
CA HIS A 287 2.68 -41.23 21.41
C HIS A 287 2.53 -39.74 21.72
N VAL A 288 1.57 -39.05 21.10
CA VAL A 288 1.30 -37.63 21.33
C VAL A 288 0.19 -37.45 22.36
N SER A 289 0.56 -37.01 23.56
CA SER A 289 -0.43 -36.62 24.58
C SER A 289 -1.12 -35.29 24.24
N PRO A 290 -2.34 -35.02 24.75
CA PRO A 290 -3.02 -33.73 24.55
C PRO A 290 -2.18 -32.52 24.98
N ARG A 291 -1.34 -32.66 26.02
CA ARG A 291 -0.39 -31.61 26.44
C ARG A 291 0.73 -31.39 25.43
N ALA A 292 1.25 -32.46 24.81
CA ALA A 292 2.25 -32.34 23.76
C ALA A 292 1.69 -31.72 22.48
N PHE A 293 0.45 -32.08 22.11
CA PHE A 293 -0.28 -31.43 21.02
C PHE A 293 -0.52 -29.93 21.31
N ALA A 294 -1.02 -29.60 22.51
CA ALA A 294 -1.22 -28.20 22.92
C ALA A 294 0.09 -27.40 22.88
N LYS A 295 1.22 -27.97 23.32
CA LYS A 295 2.55 -27.34 23.21
C LYS A 295 2.94 -27.09 21.75
N HIS A 296 2.71 -28.06 20.84
CA HIS A 296 2.95 -27.91 19.40
C HIS A 296 2.07 -26.86 18.74
N PHE A 297 0.81 -26.74 19.18
CA PHE A 297 -0.15 -25.74 18.72
C PHE A 297 0.24 -24.34 19.22
N MET A 298 0.45 -24.16 20.52
CA MET A 298 0.76 -22.84 21.11
C MET A 298 2.10 -22.29 20.62
N ALA A 299 3.12 -23.14 20.45
CA ALA A 299 4.40 -22.72 19.87
C ALA A 299 4.23 -22.17 18.45
N ARG A 300 3.41 -22.84 17.61
CA ARG A 300 3.10 -22.38 16.25
C ARG A 300 2.20 -21.14 16.23
N ALA A 301 1.21 -21.06 17.10
CA ALA A 301 0.36 -19.87 17.22
C ALA A 301 1.17 -18.63 17.63
N PHE A 302 2.07 -18.77 18.61
CA PHE A 302 2.97 -17.70 19.01
C PHE A 302 3.90 -17.28 17.85
N CYS A 303 4.67 -18.21 17.29
CA CYS A 303 5.66 -17.86 16.27
C CYS A 303 5.07 -17.48 14.91
N LEU A 304 3.96 -18.10 14.47
CA LEU A 304 3.41 -17.91 13.12
C LEU A 304 2.21 -16.95 13.06
N ILE A 305 1.74 -16.44 14.21
CA ILE A 305 0.67 -15.43 14.28
C ILE A 305 1.11 -14.21 15.10
N VAL A 306 1.56 -14.40 16.35
CA VAL A 306 1.89 -13.26 17.23
C VAL A 306 3.11 -12.49 16.71
N ILE A 307 4.25 -13.17 16.48
CA ILE A 307 5.47 -12.54 15.96
C ILE A 307 5.27 -11.78 14.63
N PRO A 308 4.65 -12.37 13.57
CA PRO A 308 4.43 -11.63 12.33
C PRO A 308 3.46 -10.45 12.49
N LEU A 309 2.43 -10.59 13.34
CA LEU A 309 1.47 -9.50 13.60
C LEU A 309 2.10 -8.33 14.35
N THR A 310 2.88 -8.60 15.41
CA THR A 310 3.58 -7.55 16.16
C THR A 310 4.62 -6.84 15.29
N PHE A 311 5.37 -7.60 14.47
CA PHE A 311 6.31 -7.01 13.51
C PHE A 311 5.58 -6.14 12.46
N TYR A 312 4.46 -6.61 11.91
CA TYR A 312 3.65 -5.84 10.95
C TYR A 312 3.15 -4.53 11.56
N MET A 313 2.58 -4.57 12.77
CA MET A 313 2.13 -3.37 13.47
C MET A 313 3.28 -2.43 13.83
N ALA A 314 4.43 -2.94 14.26
CA ALA A 314 5.62 -2.13 14.56
C ALA A 314 6.11 -1.33 13.34
N MET A 315 6.09 -1.92 12.14
CA MET A 315 6.47 -1.21 10.91
C MET A 315 5.49 -0.08 10.56
N PHE A 316 4.19 -0.23 10.88
CA PHE A 316 3.23 0.87 10.78
C PHE A 316 3.39 1.91 11.91
N GLY A 317 3.86 1.50 13.09
CA GLY A 317 4.27 2.41 14.17
C GLY A 317 5.37 3.35 13.69
N ILE A 318 6.46 2.80 13.17
CA ILE A 318 7.57 3.58 12.57
C ILE A 318 7.06 4.47 11.43
N HIS A 319 6.22 3.94 10.53
CA HIS A 319 5.63 4.72 9.44
C HIS A 319 4.86 5.96 9.94
N PHE A 320 4.06 5.85 11.00
CA PHE A 320 3.34 6.99 11.58
C PHE A 320 4.25 7.94 12.37
N LEU A 321 5.32 7.44 13.00
CA LEU A 321 6.31 8.27 13.68
C LEU A 321 7.15 9.10 12.69
N CYS A 322 7.47 8.55 11.53
CA CYS A 322 8.19 9.28 10.48
C CYS A 322 7.30 10.29 9.72
N LEU A 323 5.98 10.05 9.63
CA LEU A 323 5.07 10.84 8.80
C LEU A 323 4.13 11.73 9.63
N THR A 324 4.71 12.75 10.25
CA THR A 324 4.00 13.71 11.12
C THR A 324 3.44 14.93 10.38
N ASN A 325 3.96 15.29 9.20
CA ASN A 325 3.56 16.49 8.48
C ASN A 325 2.44 16.20 7.45
N PRO A 326 1.54 17.16 7.15
CA PRO A 326 0.57 17.04 6.05
C PRO A 326 1.24 16.86 4.67
N GLY A 327 0.50 16.28 3.73
CA GLY A 327 0.98 15.94 2.39
C GLY A 327 -0.07 15.16 1.60
N ASP A 328 0.10 15.05 0.28
CA ASP A 328 -0.94 14.69 -0.71
C ASP A 328 -1.77 13.40 -0.46
N GLY A 329 -1.38 12.55 0.50
CA GLY A 329 -2.19 11.40 0.93
C GLY A 329 -3.17 11.66 2.08
N ASP A 330 -3.11 12.83 2.72
CA ASP A 330 -3.96 13.18 3.87
C ASP A 330 -5.45 13.23 3.52
N GLY A 331 -5.80 13.74 2.33
CA GLY A 331 -7.17 13.79 1.79
C GLY A 331 -7.85 12.42 1.57
N PHE A 332 -7.12 11.30 1.70
CA PHE A 332 -7.73 9.96 1.73
C PHE A 332 -8.19 9.52 3.12
N MET A 333 -7.74 10.20 4.17
CA MET A 333 -8.00 9.90 5.58
C MET A 333 -9.09 10.80 6.17
N SER A 334 -9.63 10.38 7.31
CA SER A 334 -10.59 11.09 8.16
C SER A 334 -9.98 12.37 8.74
N SER A 335 -10.83 13.32 9.14
CA SER A 335 -10.34 14.49 9.86
C SER A 335 -9.75 14.15 11.23
N GLU A 336 -10.24 13.10 11.90
CA GLU A 336 -9.64 12.54 13.11
C GLU A 336 -8.21 12.04 12.89
N PHE A 337 -7.91 11.44 11.73
CA PHE A 337 -6.53 11.09 11.37
C PHE A 337 -5.72 12.33 11.04
N GLN A 338 -6.25 13.24 10.20
CA GLN A 338 -5.58 14.47 9.77
C GLN A 338 -5.20 15.38 10.95
N SER A 339 -5.99 15.40 12.03
CA SER A 339 -5.69 16.19 13.23
C SER A 339 -4.46 15.71 14.00
N THR A 340 -4.03 14.46 13.78
CA THR A 340 -2.78 13.91 14.35
C THR A 340 -1.54 14.24 13.52
N LEU A 341 -1.68 15.01 12.44
CA LEU A 341 -0.58 15.56 11.67
C LEU A 341 -0.34 17.01 12.10
N ASN A 342 0.87 17.53 11.88
CA ASN A 342 1.31 18.91 12.12
C ASN A 342 0.63 19.91 11.16
N SER A 343 -0.70 19.86 11.05
CA SER A 343 -1.49 20.80 10.27
C SER A 343 -1.81 22.01 11.13
N LYS A 344 -1.27 23.19 10.75
CA LYS A 344 -1.61 24.46 11.41
C LYS A 344 -3.11 24.79 11.36
N GLY A 345 -3.90 24.10 10.53
CA GLY A 345 -5.32 24.34 10.33
C GLY A 345 -6.29 23.49 11.16
N MET A 346 -5.86 22.48 11.93
CA MET A 346 -6.75 21.70 12.83
C MET A 346 -6.55 22.09 14.30
N GLN A 347 -6.61 23.40 14.55
CA GLN A 347 -6.61 23.97 15.89
C GLN A 347 -7.98 23.81 16.56
N ASP A 348 -7.99 23.98 17.88
CA ASP A 348 -9.21 23.99 18.67
C ASP A 348 -10.11 25.17 18.27
N VAL A 349 -11.34 24.86 17.84
CA VAL A 349 -12.30 25.83 17.30
C VAL A 349 -13.50 26.00 18.24
N PRO A 350 -14.10 27.20 18.34
CA PRO A 350 -15.32 27.42 19.14
C PRO A 350 -16.42 26.41 18.83
N ALA A 351 -16.95 25.80 19.90
CA ALA A 351 -17.84 24.65 19.83
C ALA A 351 -19.25 25.01 19.42
N ASP A 352 -19.79 26.12 19.91
CA ASP A 352 -21.14 26.58 19.57
C ASP A 352 -21.15 27.43 18.30
N VAL A 353 -22.15 27.18 17.44
CA VAL A 353 -22.35 27.92 16.20
C VAL A 353 -23.52 28.90 16.38
N LEU A 354 -23.26 30.18 16.11
CA LEU A 354 -24.19 31.29 16.24
C LEU A 354 -24.65 31.76 14.85
N MET A 355 -25.76 32.51 14.79
CA MET A 355 -26.10 33.25 13.57
C MET A 355 -25.02 34.30 13.28
N GLY A 356 -24.55 34.44 12.04
CA GLY A 356 -23.38 35.28 11.73
C GLY A 356 -22.02 34.57 11.89
N SER A 357 -21.98 33.31 12.33
CA SER A 357 -20.76 32.51 12.33
C SER A 357 -20.23 32.32 10.90
N ARG A 358 -18.91 32.42 10.78
CA ARG A 358 -18.11 32.12 9.58
C ARG A 358 -17.65 30.68 9.71
N VAL A 359 -18.20 29.79 8.88
CA VAL A 359 -18.03 28.35 9.01
C VAL A 359 -17.49 27.71 7.75
N THR A 360 -16.79 26.59 7.89
CA THR A 360 -16.58 25.65 6.77
C THR A 360 -17.41 24.38 7.01
N ILE A 361 -18.12 23.95 5.97
CA ILE A 361 -19.08 22.85 6.04
C ILE A 361 -18.50 21.67 5.25
N ARG A 362 -18.38 20.49 5.88
CA ARG A 362 -17.78 19.29 5.31
C ARG A 362 -18.80 18.16 5.14
N HIS A 363 -18.70 17.46 4.02
CA HIS A 363 -19.54 16.29 3.74
C HIS A 363 -19.04 15.06 4.51
N VAL A 364 -19.94 14.23 5.04
CA VAL A 364 -19.58 13.10 5.91
C VAL A 364 -19.11 11.86 5.13
N ASN A 365 -19.71 11.56 3.97
CA ASN A 365 -19.54 10.24 3.32
C ASN A 365 -18.68 10.25 2.04
N THR A 366 -18.22 11.41 1.57
CA THR A 366 -17.27 11.50 0.46
C THR A 366 -15.95 12.12 0.91
N GLN A 367 -14.86 11.74 0.24
CA GLN A 367 -13.56 12.43 0.37
C GLN A 367 -13.52 13.72 -0.46
N GLY A 368 -14.68 14.34 -0.72
CA GLY A 368 -14.81 15.60 -1.45
C GLY A 368 -14.50 16.83 -0.61
N GLY A 369 -14.41 16.69 0.72
CA GLY A 369 -14.03 17.78 1.61
C GLY A 369 -15.14 18.79 1.85
N TYR A 370 -14.85 20.06 1.59
CA TYR A 370 -15.66 21.21 1.98
C TYR A 370 -16.63 21.63 0.89
N LEU A 371 -17.80 22.12 1.30
CA LEU A 371 -18.70 22.87 0.44
C LEU A 371 -17.97 24.13 -0.05
N HIS A 372 -17.78 24.23 -1.37
CA HIS A 372 -16.88 25.19 -1.99
C HIS A 372 -17.60 25.95 -3.12
N SER A 373 -17.19 27.19 -3.36
CA SER A 373 -17.63 27.96 -4.53
C SER A 373 -16.53 28.90 -5.01
N HIS A 374 -16.43 29.10 -6.31
CA HIS A 374 -15.42 29.95 -6.94
C HIS A 374 -16.06 30.65 -8.15
N PRO A 375 -15.50 31.76 -8.69
CA PRO A 375 -16.17 32.60 -9.69
C PRO A 375 -16.30 31.99 -11.11
N LEU A 376 -16.29 30.66 -11.25
CA LEU A 376 -16.61 29.96 -12.50
C LEU A 376 -18.11 29.63 -12.55
N MET A 377 -18.69 29.66 -13.75
CA MET A 377 -20.11 29.39 -13.99
C MET A 377 -20.31 27.99 -14.57
N TYR A 378 -21.48 27.37 -14.36
CA TYR A 378 -21.83 26.14 -15.07
C TYR A 378 -21.91 26.39 -16.60
N PRO A 379 -21.38 25.48 -17.45
CA PRO A 379 -21.48 25.63 -18.90
C PRO A 379 -22.90 25.33 -19.43
N THR A 380 -23.63 24.49 -18.71
CA THR A 380 -24.99 24.03 -18.97
C THR A 380 -25.89 24.36 -17.77
N GLY A 381 -27.10 23.79 -17.70
CA GLY A 381 -28.01 24.00 -16.58
C GLY A 381 -28.41 25.47 -16.42
N SER A 382 -28.37 26.00 -15.20
CA SER A 382 -28.75 27.40 -14.91
C SER A 382 -27.74 28.44 -15.39
N LYS A 383 -26.50 28.03 -15.69
CA LYS A 383 -25.33 28.90 -15.94
C LYS A 383 -25.00 29.87 -14.80
N GLN A 384 -25.46 29.58 -13.58
CA GLN A 384 -25.06 30.29 -12.37
C GLN A 384 -23.67 29.81 -11.90
N GLN A 385 -23.17 30.38 -10.80
CA GLN A 385 -21.84 30.06 -10.28
C GLN A 385 -21.83 28.65 -9.67
N GLN A 386 -20.71 27.96 -9.84
CA GLN A 386 -20.57 26.55 -9.47
C GLN A 386 -20.56 26.36 -7.94
N ILE A 387 -21.23 25.31 -7.47
CA ILE A 387 -21.05 24.75 -6.12
C ILE A 387 -20.45 23.36 -6.27
N THR A 388 -19.40 23.11 -5.48
CA THR A 388 -18.61 21.90 -5.60
C THR A 388 -18.16 21.42 -4.22
N LEU A 389 -17.47 20.29 -4.23
CA LEU A 389 -16.77 19.75 -3.08
C LEU A 389 -15.26 19.76 -3.35
N TYR A 390 -14.54 20.57 -2.57
CA TYR A 390 -13.09 20.75 -2.66
C TYR A 390 -12.37 20.11 -1.46
N PRO A 391 -11.37 19.23 -1.67
CA PRO A 391 -10.76 18.44 -0.59
C PRO A 391 -9.79 19.23 0.31
N HIS A 392 -9.33 20.41 -0.09
CA HIS A 392 -8.35 21.21 0.65
C HIS A 392 -8.97 22.41 1.36
N LYS A 393 -8.29 22.95 2.38
CA LYS A 393 -8.69 24.19 3.06
C LYS A 393 -8.36 25.39 2.18
N ASP A 394 -9.34 26.26 1.97
CA ASP A 394 -9.31 27.43 1.10
C ASP A 394 -10.31 28.48 1.64
N ASP A 395 -10.08 29.77 1.40
CA ASP A 395 -11.00 30.84 1.81
C ASP A 395 -12.35 30.75 1.06
N ASN A 396 -12.34 30.14 -0.14
CA ASN A 396 -13.53 29.77 -0.92
C ASN A 396 -14.34 28.59 -0.32
N ASN A 397 -14.00 28.15 0.89
CA ASN A 397 -14.79 27.21 1.67
C ASN A 397 -15.59 27.90 2.79
N ILE A 398 -15.46 29.24 2.96
CA ILE A 398 -16.01 29.97 4.10
C ILE A 398 -17.42 30.49 3.78
N TRP A 399 -18.38 30.03 4.59
CA TRP A 399 -19.79 30.39 4.52
C TRP A 399 -20.21 31.16 5.76
N LEU A 400 -20.86 32.30 5.56
CA LEU A 400 -21.53 33.06 6.61
C LEU A 400 -22.97 32.53 6.78
N LEU A 401 -23.37 32.27 8.02
CA LEU A 401 -24.71 31.76 8.34
C LEU A 401 -25.68 32.92 8.59
N GLU A 402 -26.55 33.22 7.62
CA GLU A 402 -27.59 34.26 7.73
C GLU A 402 -28.96 33.64 8.08
N ASN A 403 -29.81 34.36 8.81
CA ASN A 403 -31.20 33.96 9.05
C ASN A 403 -32.10 34.32 7.83
N GLN A 404 -33.36 33.89 7.81
CA GLN A 404 -34.36 34.28 6.81
C GLN A 404 -34.57 35.80 6.73
N THR A 405 -34.51 36.50 7.86
CA THR A 405 -34.66 37.96 7.98
C THR A 405 -33.43 38.58 8.64
N GLN A 406 -33.10 39.83 8.31
CA GLN A 406 -32.06 40.58 9.03
C GLN A 406 -32.46 40.84 10.48
N PRO A 407 -31.49 40.99 11.41
CA PRO A 407 -31.81 41.28 12.80
C PRO A 407 -32.34 42.70 12.94
N LEU A 408 -33.26 42.92 13.89
CA LEU A 408 -33.83 44.24 14.16
C LEU A 408 -32.99 44.97 15.20
N GLY A 409 -32.71 46.25 14.94
CA GLY A 409 -32.09 47.17 15.88
C GLY A 409 -33.01 47.55 17.04
N ILE A 410 -32.47 48.31 17.99
CA ILE A 410 -33.20 48.82 19.16
C ILE A 410 -34.36 49.76 18.75
N ASP A 411 -34.26 50.36 17.56
CA ASP A 411 -35.27 51.18 16.89
C ASP A 411 -36.34 50.38 16.11
N GLY A 412 -36.22 49.04 16.09
CA GLY A 412 -37.09 48.14 15.34
C GLY A 412 -36.88 48.12 13.83
N GLN A 413 -35.81 48.73 13.31
CA GLN A 413 -35.44 48.68 11.89
C GLN A 413 -34.46 47.53 11.60
N PRO A 414 -34.47 46.93 10.40
CA PRO A 414 -33.50 45.90 10.04
C PRO A 414 -32.08 46.49 9.95
N ILE A 415 -31.14 45.86 10.64
CA ILE A 415 -29.70 46.14 10.49
C ILE A 415 -29.26 45.52 9.17
N ASN A 416 -28.93 46.37 8.20
CA ASN A 416 -28.54 45.91 6.86
C ASN A 416 -27.03 45.66 6.75
N GLY A 417 -26.66 44.59 6.05
CA GLY A 417 -25.27 44.19 5.81
C GLY A 417 -24.96 42.78 6.32
N THR A 418 -23.88 42.19 5.82
CA THR A 418 -23.45 40.83 6.20
C THR A 418 -22.98 40.76 7.67
N GLY A 419 -22.31 41.80 8.16
CA GLY A 419 -21.88 41.94 9.56
C GLY A 419 -23.01 42.31 10.54
N ALA A 420 -24.28 42.32 10.13
CA ALA A 420 -25.41 42.71 10.99
C ALA A 420 -25.54 41.86 12.27
N TRP A 421 -25.03 40.63 12.25
CA TRP A 421 -25.04 39.68 13.36
C TRP A 421 -23.85 39.86 14.32
N ASP A 422 -22.73 40.44 13.87
CA ASP A 422 -21.48 40.50 14.65
C ASP A 422 -21.59 41.38 15.89
N HIS A 423 -22.46 42.40 15.85
CA HIS A 423 -22.58 43.45 16.87
C HIS A 423 -23.86 43.38 17.73
N LEU A 424 -24.61 42.27 17.66
CA LEU A 424 -25.81 42.09 18.49
C LEU A 424 -25.44 41.81 19.96
N PRO A 425 -26.17 42.36 20.95
CA PRO A 425 -25.86 42.12 22.37
C PRO A 425 -26.09 40.67 22.81
N GLU A 426 -27.01 39.95 22.16
CA GLU A 426 -27.19 38.50 22.31
C GLU A 426 -27.47 37.88 20.93
N THR A 427 -26.53 37.09 20.42
CA THR A 427 -26.68 36.44 19.10
C THR A 427 -27.29 35.04 19.24
N PRO A 428 -28.34 34.68 18.47
CA PRO A 428 -29.06 33.43 18.68
C PRO A 428 -28.28 32.20 18.19
N TYR A 429 -28.32 31.14 19.01
CA TYR A 429 -27.86 29.79 18.63
C TYR A 429 -28.72 29.18 17.51
N ILE A 430 -28.08 28.47 16.58
CA ILE A 430 -28.78 27.75 15.50
C ILE A 430 -29.30 26.41 16.01
N LYS A 431 -30.62 26.31 16.20
CA LYS A 431 -31.31 25.10 16.70
C LYS A 431 -31.84 24.20 15.58
N ASP A 432 -32.17 22.96 15.92
CA ASP A 432 -32.88 22.01 15.03
C ASP A 432 -34.14 22.66 14.44
N GLY A 433 -34.31 22.60 13.12
CA GLY A 433 -35.41 23.24 12.38
C GLY A 433 -35.19 24.71 11.98
N ALA A 434 -34.06 25.34 12.34
CA ALA A 434 -33.75 26.71 11.90
C ALA A 434 -33.62 26.82 10.36
N ILE A 435 -34.06 27.93 9.79
CA ILE A 435 -33.94 28.24 8.36
C ILE A 435 -32.76 29.20 8.16
N LEU A 436 -31.80 28.78 7.34
CA LEU A 436 -30.60 29.53 7.03
C LEU A 436 -30.57 29.96 5.56
N ARG A 437 -29.90 31.08 5.30
CA ARG A 437 -29.26 31.43 4.04
C ARG A 437 -27.75 31.24 4.23
N LEU A 438 -27.11 30.57 3.29
CA LEU A 438 -25.67 30.29 3.32
C LEU A 438 -24.96 31.26 2.38
N TYR A 439 -24.27 32.27 2.93
CA TYR A 439 -23.65 33.33 2.14
C TYR A 439 -22.15 33.08 1.96
N HIS A 440 -21.71 32.95 0.70
CA HIS A 440 -20.32 32.75 0.32
C HIS A 440 -19.56 34.08 0.35
N LEU A 441 -18.65 34.24 1.32
CA LEU A 441 -17.97 35.51 1.57
C LEU A 441 -17.15 36.02 0.36
N PRO A 442 -16.27 35.22 -0.28
CA PRO A 442 -15.40 35.72 -1.36
C PRO A 442 -16.11 36.18 -2.65
N THR A 443 -17.34 35.72 -2.91
CA THR A 443 -18.06 36.06 -4.17
C THR A 443 -19.38 36.79 -3.95
N HIS A 444 -19.75 37.08 -2.71
CA HIS A 444 -20.98 37.77 -2.34
C HIS A 444 -22.27 37.13 -2.89
N ARG A 445 -22.34 35.79 -2.85
CA ARG A 445 -23.47 34.98 -3.37
C ARG A 445 -24.02 34.03 -2.30
N ARG A 446 -25.25 33.56 -2.48
CA ARG A 446 -25.88 32.56 -1.59
C ARG A 446 -25.92 31.19 -2.23
N LEU A 447 -25.84 30.15 -1.40
CA LEU A 447 -26.18 28.78 -1.80
C LEU A 447 -27.64 28.76 -2.24
N HIS A 448 -27.89 28.19 -3.41
CA HIS A 448 -29.17 28.25 -4.11
C HIS A 448 -29.50 26.89 -4.73
N SER A 449 -30.77 26.52 -4.83
CA SER A 449 -31.18 25.32 -5.59
C SER A 449 -32.55 25.50 -6.24
N HIS A 450 -32.70 25.00 -7.46
CA HIS A 450 -33.87 25.21 -8.30
C HIS A 450 -34.23 23.91 -9.05
N ASP A 451 -35.35 23.87 -9.77
CA ASP A 451 -35.77 22.69 -10.54
C ASP A 451 -35.08 22.61 -11.92
N VAL A 452 -33.75 22.57 -11.89
CA VAL A 452 -32.86 22.37 -13.06
C VAL A 452 -32.05 21.10 -12.83
N ARG A 453 -31.75 20.34 -13.89
CA ARG A 453 -30.94 19.12 -13.81
C ARG A 453 -29.45 19.46 -13.55
N PRO A 454 -28.75 18.72 -12.68
CA PRO A 454 -27.30 18.83 -12.52
C PRO A 454 -26.57 18.61 -13.86
N PRO A 455 -25.39 19.20 -14.06
CA PRO A 455 -24.67 19.17 -15.33
C PRO A 455 -23.98 17.83 -15.64
N VAL A 456 -23.87 16.90 -14.68
CA VAL A 456 -23.30 15.56 -14.87
C VAL A 456 -24.30 14.49 -14.46
N THR A 457 -24.85 14.58 -13.24
CA THR A 457 -25.85 13.60 -12.77
C THR A 457 -27.26 14.02 -13.18
N GLU A 458 -27.64 13.72 -14.43
CA GLU A 458 -28.99 13.98 -14.99
C GLU A 458 -30.12 13.09 -14.40
N ALA A 459 -30.01 12.68 -13.14
CA ALA A 459 -30.99 11.82 -12.48
C ALA A 459 -32.26 12.57 -12.07
N ASP A 460 -33.44 11.98 -12.28
CA ASP A 460 -34.72 12.71 -12.13
C ASP A 460 -35.00 13.25 -10.71
N TRP A 461 -34.39 12.63 -9.71
CA TRP A 461 -34.50 12.95 -8.29
C TRP A 461 -33.39 13.89 -7.78
N GLN A 462 -32.46 14.32 -8.64
CA GLN A 462 -31.44 15.31 -8.31
C GLN A 462 -31.67 16.63 -9.06
N ASN A 463 -31.43 17.71 -8.34
CA ASN A 463 -31.52 19.08 -8.80
C ASN A 463 -30.15 19.76 -8.67
N GLU A 464 -29.86 20.71 -9.58
CA GLU A 464 -28.66 21.55 -9.55
C GLU A 464 -28.61 22.38 -8.24
N VAL A 465 -27.39 22.61 -7.75
CA VAL A 465 -27.08 23.51 -6.64
C VAL A 465 -26.03 24.49 -7.12
N SER A 466 -26.23 25.77 -6.86
CA SER A 466 -25.47 26.87 -7.45
C SER A 466 -25.22 27.99 -6.44
N ALA A 467 -24.35 28.94 -6.79
CA ALA A 467 -24.21 30.19 -6.06
C ALA A 467 -24.88 31.33 -6.86
N TYR A 468 -25.90 31.95 -6.27
CA TYR A 468 -26.72 32.99 -6.89
C TYR A 468 -26.75 34.30 -6.10
N GLY A 469 -27.18 35.38 -6.74
CA GLY A 469 -27.17 36.73 -6.18
C GLY A 469 -25.87 37.51 -6.44
N TYR A 470 -25.78 38.65 -5.76
CA TYR A 470 -24.70 39.64 -5.85
C TYR A 470 -24.68 40.49 -4.56
N GLU A 471 -23.64 41.29 -4.35
CA GLU A 471 -23.55 42.18 -3.19
C GLU A 471 -24.72 43.18 -3.12
N GLY A 472 -25.39 43.27 -1.96
CA GLY A 472 -26.59 44.10 -1.81
C GLY A 472 -27.88 43.50 -2.38
N PHE A 473 -27.86 42.28 -2.93
CA PHE A 473 -29.07 41.52 -3.22
C PHE A 473 -29.60 40.88 -1.92
N ASP A 474 -30.90 41.01 -1.64
CA ASP A 474 -31.52 40.42 -0.44
C ASP A 474 -31.67 38.89 -0.51
N GLY A 475 -31.50 38.28 -1.69
CA GLY A 475 -31.75 36.85 -1.90
C GLY A 475 -33.20 36.57 -2.31
N ASP A 476 -33.47 35.31 -2.64
CA ASP A 476 -34.83 34.83 -2.92
C ASP A 476 -35.19 33.57 -2.11
N ALA A 477 -36.42 33.07 -2.28
CA ALA A 477 -36.92 31.95 -1.48
C ALA A 477 -36.18 30.62 -1.72
N ASN A 478 -35.46 30.48 -2.83
CA ASN A 478 -34.63 29.32 -3.16
C ASN A 478 -33.24 29.36 -2.51
N ASP A 479 -32.94 30.40 -1.73
CA ASP A 479 -31.74 30.48 -0.88
C ASP A 479 -32.00 29.87 0.51
N PHE A 480 -33.23 29.42 0.81
CA PHE A 480 -33.65 28.95 2.13
C PHE A 480 -33.40 27.45 2.35
N PHE A 481 -32.47 27.13 3.26
CA PHE A 481 -32.16 25.77 3.69
C PHE A 481 -32.48 25.58 5.18
N ARG A 482 -33.36 24.64 5.50
CA ARG A 482 -33.65 24.24 6.87
C ARG A 482 -32.62 23.25 7.38
N VAL A 483 -32.03 23.54 8.53
CA VAL A 483 -31.18 22.63 9.29
C VAL A 483 -32.06 21.54 9.93
N GLU A 484 -31.72 20.27 9.70
CA GLU A 484 -32.33 19.13 10.38
C GLU A 484 -31.24 18.29 11.05
N ILE A 485 -31.18 18.30 12.37
CA ILE A 485 -30.13 17.64 13.16
C ILE A 485 -30.40 16.14 13.26
N VAL A 486 -29.47 15.33 12.76
CA VAL A 486 -29.62 13.87 12.77
C VAL A 486 -29.13 13.32 14.11
N LYS A 487 -29.99 13.39 15.13
CA LYS A 487 -29.67 13.12 16.54
C LYS A 487 -28.94 11.78 16.79
N LYS A 488 -29.25 10.72 16.02
CA LYS A 488 -28.57 9.41 16.07
C LYS A 488 -27.12 9.40 15.54
N LYS A 489 -26.67 10.49 14.91
CA LYS A 489 -25.34 10.67 14.31
C LYS A 489 -24.54 11.80 14.96
N SER A 490 -25.21 12.78 15.57
CA SER A 490 -24.56 13.75 16.47
C SER A 490 -24.14 13.11 17.80
N LYS A 491 -23.16 13.70 18.47
CA LYS A 491 -22.81 13.44 19.87
C LYS A 491 -24.01 13.69 20.78
N SER A 492 -24.18 12.87 21.82
CA SER A 492 -25.31 13.01 22.75
C SER A 492 -25.19 14.26 23.63
N GLY A 493 -26.33 14.85 24.01
CA GLY A 493 -26.40 16.14 24.72
C GLY A 493 -26.62 17.31 23.77
N VAL A 494 -25.99 18.45 24.05
CA VAL A 494 -26.26 19.76 23.40
C VAL A 494 -26.19 19.72 21.85
N ALA A 495 -25.33 18.88 21.27
CA ALA A 495 -25.20 18.68 19.81
C ALA A 495 -26.39 17.94 19.14
N GLN A 496 -27.41 17.53 19.92
CA GLN A 496 -28.70 17.04 19.43
C GLN A 496 -29.81 18.12 19.45
N GLU A 497 -29.52 19.30 20.00
CA GLU A 497 -30.46 20.42 20.17
C GLU A 497 -30.07 21.65 19.34
N ARG A 498 -28.77 21.97 19.29
CA ARG A 498 -28.20 23.07 18.48
C ARG A 498 -26.97 22.64 17.68
N LEU A 499 -26.65 23.41 16.65
CA LEU A 499 -25.43 23.22 15.87
C LEU A 499 -24.19 23.49 16.74
N ARG A 500 -23.34 22.47 16.79
CA ARG A 500 -21.99 22.51 17.36
C ARG A 500 -20.96 21.95 16.39
N THR A 501 -19.84 22.64 16.30
CA THR A 501 -18.66 22.30 15.48
C THR A 501 -18.19 20.87 15.78
N ILE A 502 -17.85 20.11 14.74
CA ILE A 502 -17.45 18.67 14.74
C ILE A 502 -18.54 17.70 15.26
N ASP A 503 -19.10 17.96 16.43
CA ASP A 503 -20.00 17.11 17.21
C ASP A 503 -21.39 16.90 16.57
N THR A 504 -21.87 17.85 15.75
CA THR A 504 -23.22 17.83 15.17
C THR A 504 -23.22 17.36 13.73
N LYS A 505 -24.00 16.32 13.40
CA LYS A 505 -24.23 15.86 12.03
C LYS A 505 -25.66 16.21 11.60
N PHE A 506 -25.81 17.01 10.55
CA PHE A 506 -27.09 17.57 10.12
C PHE A 506 -27.32 17.42 8.61
N LYS A 507 -28.57 17.64 8.19
CA LYS A 507 -28.99 17.79 6.80
C LYS A 507 -29.34 19.26 6.53
N LEU A 508 -29.14 19.71 5.30
CA LEU A 508 -29.64 20.99 4.80
C LEU A 508 -30.79 20.70 3.83
N VAL A 509 -32.03 20.95 4.25
CA VAL A 509 -33.24 20.68 3.47
C VAL A 509 -33.69 21.96 2.77
N HIS A 510 -33.62 21.99 1.45
CA HIS A 510 -34.07 23.13 0.65
C HIS A 510 -35.60 23.30 0.79
N ILE A 511 -36.04 24.48 1.22
CA ILE A 511 -37.45 24.72 1.57
C ILE A 511 -38.38 24.59 0.37
N MET A 512 -38.03 25.18 -0.77
CA MET A 512 -38.97 25.34 -1.90
C MET A 512 -39.23 24.05 -2.67
N THR A 513 -38.26 23.13 -2.73
CA THR A 513 -38.38 21.87 -3.47
C THR A 513 -38.38 20.62 -2.58
N GLY A 514 -38.13 20.77 -1.27
CA GLY A 514 -38.08 19.68 -0.29
C GLY A 514 -36.90 18.70 -0.46
N CYS A 515 -35.97 18.97 -1.39
CA CYS A 515 -34.77 18.16 -1.57
C CYS A 515 -33.74 18.44 -0.47
N VAL A 516 -32.77 17.54 -0.32
CA VAL A 516 -31.71 17.65 0.68
C VAL A 516 -30.37 17.84 -0.02
N LEU A 517 -29.54 18.78 0.45
CA LEU A 517 -28.18 18.99 -0.04
C LEU A 517 -27.39 17.68 0.06
N PHE A 518 -26.83 17.26 -1.07
CA PHE A 518 -26.36 15.90 -1.31
C PHE A 518 -25.05 15.91 -2.08
N SER A 519 -24.20 14.92 -1.82
CA SER A 519 -23.06 14.63 -2.70
C SER A 519 -22.68 13.16 -2.71
N HIS A 520 -21.96 12.78 -3.76
CA HIS A 520 -21.53 11.44 -4.11
C HIS A 520 -20.14 11.49 -4.76
N LYS A 521 -19.59 10.34 -5.12
CA LYS A 521 -18.19 10.22 -5.59
C LYS A 521 -17.98 10.66 -7.05
N VAL A 522 -18.95 11.33 -7.67
CA VAL A 522 -18.85 11.81 -9.04
C VAL A 522 -18.07 13.12 -9.05
N LYS A 523 -17.05 13.18 -9.89
CA LYS A 523 -16.31 14.40 -10.19
C LYS A 523 -16.97 15.12 -11.36
N LEU A 524 -16.98 16.45 -11.31
CA LEU A 524 -17.27 17.29 -12.46
C LEU A 524 -16.09 17.21 -13.46
N PRO A 525 -16.30 17.50 -14.76
CA PRO A 525 -15.23 17.53 -15.75
C PRO A 525 -14.22 18.68 -15.52
N THR A 526 -13.24 18.79 -16.42
CA THR A 526 -12.16 19.79 -16.36
C THR A 526 -12.61 21.25 -16.30
N TRP A 527 -13.84 21.58 -16.71
CA TRP A 527 -14.42 22.93 -16.59
C TRP A 527 -14.74 23.35 -15.14
N ALA A 528 -14.70 22.40 -14.19
CA ALA A 528 -14.80 22.61 -12.75
C ALA A 528 -13.62 21.96 -12.00
N SER A 529 -12.44 21.93 -12.63
CA SER A 529 -11.17 21.50 -12.03
C SER A 529 -11.21 20.11 -11.36
N GLU A 530 -12.03 19.18 -11.88
CA GLU A 530 -12.22 17.82 -11.34
C GLU A 530 -12.67 17.73 -9.87
N GLN A 531 -13.31 18.78 -9.37
CA GLN A 531 -13.92 18.82 -8.04
C GLN A 531 -15.19 17.93 -7.99
N GLN A 532 -15.66 17.57 -6.78
CA GLN A 532 -16.84 16.70 -6.65
C GLN A 532 -18.16 17.46 -6.85
N GLU A 533 -19.15 16.78 -7.42
CA GLU A 533 -20.48 17.34 -7.69
C GLU A 533 -21.30 17.48 -6.39
N VAL A 534 -21.97 18.62 -6.24
CA VAL A 534 -22.96 18.88 -5.19
C VAL A 534 -24.31 19.06 -5.85
N THR A 535 -25.34 18.39 -5.33
CA THR A 535 -26.71 18.44 -5.85
C THR A 535 -27.71 18.54 -4.71
N CYS A 536 -28.99 18.71 -5.02
CA CYS A 536 -30.07 18.65 -4.05
C CYS A 536 -30.99 17.48 -4.40
N ALA A 537 -31.01 16.46 -3.53
CA ALA A 537 -31.62 15.16 -3.81
C ALA A 537 -32.98 15.00 -3.12
N LYS A 538 -34.01 14.64 -3.90
CA LYS A 538 -35.33 14.20 -3.43
C LYS A 538 -35.22 12.70 -3.09
N GLY A 539 -35.16 12.35 -1.80
CA GLY A 539 -35.00 10.95 -1.36
C GLY A 539 -33.57 10.42 -1.40
N GLY A 540 -32.56 11.29 -1.32
CA GLY A 540 -31.15 10.87 -1.24
C GLY A 540 -30.84 9.97 -0.05
N SER A 541 -29.88 9.05 -0.22
CA SER A 541 -29.44 8.14 0.85
C SER A 541 -28.84 8.91 2.03
N LEU A 542 -29.28 8.63 3.26
CA LEU A 542 -28.88 9.38 4.47
C LEU A 542 -27.37 9.69 4.58
N PRO A 543 -26.41 8.75 4.35
CA PRO A 543 -24.98 9.06 4.46
C PRO A 543 -24.49 10.16 3.52
N ASN A 544 -25.04 10.24 2.31
CA ASN A 544 -24.72 11.23 1.27
C ASN A 544 -25.46 12.57 1.44
N SER A 545 -26.26 12.71 2.50
CA SER A 545 -26.96 13.95 2.86
C SER A 545 -26.48 14.53 4.19
N LEU A 546 -25.48 13.90 4.82
CA LEU A 546 -24.96 14.32 6.11
C LEU A 546 -23.78 15.28 5.95
N TRP A 547 -23.91 16.42 6.62
CA TRP A 547 -22.90 17.47 6.68
C TRP A 547 -22.59 17.78 8.15
N TYR A 548 -21.45 18.44 8.37
CA TYR A 548 -21.08 19.00 9.66
C TYR A 548 -20.18 20.22 9.49
N ILE A 549 -20.09 21.04 10.53
CA ILE A 549 -19.22 22.22 10.55
C ILE A 549 -17.86 21.78 11.09
N GLU A 550 -16.78 22.07 10.36
CA GLU A 550 -15.40 21.69 10.72
C GLU A 550 -14.61 22.88 11.28
N PHE A 551 -14.79 24.08 10.73
CA PHE A 551 -14.28 25.34 11.26
C PHE A 551 -15.44 26.28 11.59
N ASN A 552 -15.29 27.08 12.64
CA ASN A 552 -16.26 28.06 13.11
C ASN A 552 -15.52 29.25 13.72
N ASP A 553 -15.88 30.47 13.32
CA ASP A 553 -15.39 31.73 13.88
C ASP A 553 -16.52 32.75 13.98
N HIS A 554 -16.54 33.53 15.06
CA HIS A 554 -17.50 34.61 15.26
C HIS A 554 -16.92 35.65 16.24
N PRO A 555 -17.00 36.97 15.93
CA PRO A 555 -16.46 38.04 16.79
C PRO A 555 -16.95 38.13 18.24
N GLN A 556 -17.97 37.34 18.64
CA GLN A 556 -18.53 37.30 19.99
C GLN A 556 -18.06 36.07 20.78
N LEU A 557 -17.53 35.06 20.09
CA LEU A 557 -16.91 33.90 20.71
C LEU A 557 -15.47 34.28 21.03
N GLY A 558 -15.28 34.90 22.19
CA GLY A 558 -13.96 35.30 22.71
C GLY A 558 -13.04 34.11 22.99
N ALA A 559 -11.81 34.40 23.44
CA ALA A 559 -10.79 33.39 23.70
C ALA A 559 -11.25 32.28 24.69
N ASP A 560 -12.12 32.64 25.64
CA ASP A 560 -12.68 31.80 26.70
C ASP A 560 -13.87 30.93 26.25
N ALA A 561 -14.30 31.02 24.99
CA ALA A 561 -15.37 30.17 24.47
C ALA A 561 -15.00 28.68 24.55
N GLU A 562 -15.96 27.81 24.87
CA GLU A 562 -15.74 26.35 24.84
C GLU A 562 -15.24 25.95 23.45
N LYS A 563 -14.07 25.31 23.37
CA LYS A 563 -13.49 24.84 22.11
C LYS A 563 -13.62 23.32 21.97
N VAL A 564 -13.67 22.86 20.73
CA VAL A 564 -13.69 21.45 20.36
C VAL A 564 -12.68 21.18 19.26
N ASN A 565 -12.16 19.95 19.28
CA ASN A 565 -11.32 19.40 18.24
C ASN A 565 -11.64 17.90 18.08
N TYR A 566 -11.06 17.27 17.08
CA TYR A 566 -11.21 15.85 16.86
C TYR A 566 -10.57 15.03 17.98
N ARG A 567 -11.24 13.95 18.38
CA ARG A 567 -10.65 12.97 19.29
C ARG A 567 -9.47 12.30 18.59
N ASN A 568 -8.29 12.31 19.23
CA ASN A 568 -7.14 11.56 18.75
C ASN A 568 -7.50 10.06 18.63
N PRO A 569 -7.44 9.46 17.42
CA PRO A 569 -7.78 8.06 17.18
C PRO A 569 -6.73 7.07 17.72
N GLY A 570 -5.57 7.55 18.16
CA GLY A 570 -4.45 6.74 18.64
C GLY A 570 -3.86 5.82 17.56
N PHE A 571 -2.88 5.00 17.94
CA PHE A 571 -2.23 4.08 16.98
C PHE A 571 -3.23 3.14 16.30
N PHE A 572 -4.10 2.47 17.07
CA PHE A 572 -5.03 1.47 16.53
C PHE A 572 -6.10 2.06 15.60
N GLY A 573 -6.58 3.28 15.89
CA GLY A 573 -7.49 3.98 15.00
C GLY A 573 -6.81 4.35 13.68
N LYS A 574 -5.65 5.02 13.74
CA LYS A 574 -4.84 5.35 12.55
C LYS A 574 -4.48 4.11 11.73
N PHE A 575 -4.03 3.04 12.39
CA PHE A 575 -3.68 1.78 11.76
C PHE A 575 -4.88 1.18 11.03
N TRP A 576 -6.00 0.93 11.71
CA TRP A 576 -7.11 0.22 11.08
C TRP A 576 -7.88 1.08 10.07
N GLU A 577 -7.82 2.40 10.18
CA GLU A 577 -8.27 3.30 9.12
C GLU A 577 -7.38 3.19 7.88
N LEU A 578 -6.05 3.35 8.02
CA LEU A 578 -5.12 3.28 6.90
C LEU A 578 -5.24 1.94 6.16
N GLN A 579 -5.31 0.80 6.86
CA GLN A 579 -5.50 -0.51 6.20
C GLN A 579 -6.78 -0.59 5.36
N LYS A 580 -7.90 0.01 5.81
CA LYS A 580 -9.15 0.06 5.03
C LYS A 580 -9.00 0.94 3.79
N VAL A 581 -8.30 2.07 3.92
CA VAL A 581 -7.99 2.98 2.82
C VAL A 581 -7.07 2.29 1.80
N MET A 582 -6.00 1.63 2.25
CA MET A 582 -5.14 0.77 1.44
C MET A 582 -5.94 -0.29 0.68
N TRP A 583 -6.86 -1.00 1.34
CA TRP A 583 -7.68 -2.04 0.72
C TRP A 583 -8.59 -1.47 -0.36
N LYS A 584 -9.31 -0.39 -0.04
CA LYS A 584 -10.25 0.27 -0.94
C LYS A 584 -9.54 0.85 -2.17
N THR A 585 -8.37 1.46 -2.02
CA THR A 585 -7.58 1.97 -3.16
C THR A 585 -7.00 0.82 -3.99
N ASN A 586 -6.45 -0.24 -3.38
CA ASN A 586 -5.92 -1.41 -4.09
C ASN A 586 -7.00 -2.11 -4.92
N ALA A 587 -8.22 -2.24 -4.38
CA ALA A 587 -9.39 -2.73 -5.12
C ALA A 587 -9.90 -1.75 -6.20
N GLY A 588 -9.59 -0.46 -6.08
CA GLY A 588 -9.98 0.60 -7.03
C GLY A 588 -9.03 0.81 -8.21
N LEU A 589 -7.84 0.18 -8.21
CA LEU A 589 -6.86 0.26 -9.31
C LEU A 589 -7.30 -0.61 -10.51
N VAL A 590 -8.39 -0.22 -11.16
CA VAL A 590 -9.02 -0.94 -12.28
C VAL A 590 -8.61 -0.40 -13.66
N GLU A 591 -7.88 0.71 -13.71
CA GLU A 591 -7.43 1.33 -14.96
C GLU A 591 -6.42 0.43 -15.71
N SER A 592 -6.53 0.38 -17.04
CA SER A 592 -5.64 -0.39 -17.90
C SER A 592 -4.39 0.41 -18.25
N HIS A 593 -3.23 -0.24 -18.23
CA HIS A 593 -1.95 0.37 -18.60
C HIS A 593 -1.34 -0.35 -19.80
N ALA A 594 -0.64 0.36 -20.69
CA ALA A 594 -0.13 -0.18 -21.95
C ALA A 594 0.82 -1.40 -21.79
N TRP A 595 1.41 -1.56 -20.61
CA TRP A 595 2.32 -2.66 -20.23
C TRP A 595 1.74 -3.60 -19.16
N ASP A 596 0.42 -3.59 -18.97
CA ASP A 596 -0.23 -4.58 -18.09
C ASP A 596 -0.12 -6.01 -18.65
N SER A 597 -0.28 -6.99 -17.77
CA SER A 597 -0.25 -8.41 -18.14
C SER A 597 -1.07 -9.27 -17.18
N ARG A 598 -1.81 -10.21 -17.73
CA ARG A 598 -2.71 -11.11 -16.99
C ARG A 598 -2.04 -12.45 -16.64
N PRO A 599 -2.51 -13.15 -15.59
CA PRO A 599 -1.87 -14.36 -15.07
C PRO A 599 -1.54 -15.43 -16.12
N GLU A 600 -2.45 -15.70 -17.07
CA GLU A 600 -2.25 -16.71 -18.12
C GLU A 600 -1.06 -16.42 -19.06
N ALA A 601 -0.58 -15.17 -19.11
CA ALA A 601 0.58 -14.79 -19.90
C ALA A 601 1.92 -15.08 -19.19
N TRP A 602 1.93 -15.23 -17.87
CA TRP A 602 3.16 -15.26 -17.09
C TRP A 602 3.96 -16.56 -17.21
N PRO A 603 3.41 -17.78 -17.03
CA PRO A 603 4.22 -19.02 -17.06
C PRO A 603 4.85 -19.32 -18.43
N ILE A 604 4.26 -18.80 -19.51
CA ILE A 604 4.77 -18.92 -20.88
C ILE A 604 5.69 -17.76 -21.30
N LEU A 605 5.84 -16.72 -20.46
CA LEU A 605 6.59 -15.50 -20.75
C LEU A 605 6.13 -14.82 -22.07
N ARG A 606 4.81 -14.61 -22.23
CA ARG A 606 4.22 -14.11 -23.49
C ARG A 606 4.64 -12.67 -23.83
N ARG A 607 4.80 -11.82 -22.80
CA ARG A 607 5.17 -10.39 -22.89
C ARG A 607 5.86 -9.98 -21.57
N GLY A 608 6.80 -9.03 -21.64
CA GLY A 608 7.44 -8.39 -20.49
C GLY A 608 6.88 -6.99 -20.20
N ILE A 609 7.69 -6.14 -19.57
CA ILE A 609 7.34 -4.75 -19.21
C ILE A 609 8.50 -3.83 -19.60
N ASN A 610 8.23 -2.78 -20.37
CA ASN A 610 9.25 -1.75 -20.61
C ASN A 610 9.44 -0.87 -19.36
N PHE A 611 10.69 -0.67 -18.95
CA PHE A 611 11.04 0.05 -17.72
C PHE A 611 11.68 1.42 -18.01
N TRP A 612 12.52 1.54 -19.04
CA TRP A 612 13.24 2.77 -19.37
C TRP A 612 13.78 2.72 -20.80
N GLY A 613 13.90 3.87 -21.45
CA GLY A 613 14.59 4.01 -22.74
C GLY A 613 15.16 5.41 -22.94
N ARG A 614 16.47 5.52 -23.17
CA ARG A 614 17.20 6.78 -23.43
C ARG A 614 18.52 6.46 -24.14
N GLN A 615 19.08 7.37 -24.92
CA GLN A 615 20.42 7.24 -25.54
C GLN A 615 20.66 5.88 -26.26
N HIS A 616 19.70 5.43 -27.07
CA HIS A 616 19.75 4.15 -27.80
C HIS A 616 19.93 2.90 -26.93
N ARG A 617 19.53 2.97 -25.65
CA ARG A 617 19.52 1.87 -24.69
C ARG A 617 18.11 1.73 -24.11
N GLN A 618 17.76 0.52 -23.66
CA GLN A 618 16.50 0.27 -22.97
C GLN A 618 16.69 -0.71 -21.81
N VAL A 619 15.86 -0.58 -20.78
CA VAL A 619 15.69 -1.59 -19.72
C VAL A 619 14.29 -2.17 -19.89
N TYR A 620 14.21 -3.50 -20.00
CA TYR A 620 12.96 -4.22 -20.22
C TYR A 620 12.91 -5.45 -19.30
N LEU A 621 11.87 -5.54 -18.49
CA LEU A 621 11.66 -6.64 -17.55
C LEU A 621 11.24 -7.90 -18.30
N MET A 622 12.17 -8.84 -18.40
CA MET A 622 11.97 -10.15 -19.02
C MET A 622 12.81 -11.20 -18.31
N GLY A 623 12.26 -12.39 -18.11
CA GLY A 623 13.00 -13.49 -17.51
C GLY A 623 13.78 -14.34 -18.51
N ASN A 624 14.62 -15.23 -17.99
CA ASN A 624 15.39 -16.18 -18.79
C ASN A 624 14.46 -17.31 -19.28
N PRO A 625 14.14 -17.41 -20.59
CA PRO A 625 13.11 -18.34 -21.06
C PRO A 625 13.41 -19.81 -20.74
N ILE A 626 14.68 -20.22 -20.69
CA ILE A 626 15.08 -21.60 -20.36
C ILE A 626 14.74 -21.93 -18.91
N ILE A 627 15.06 -21.03 -17.97
CA ILE A 627 14.76 -21.19 -16.54
C ILE A 627 13.24 -21.16 -16.33
N TRP A 628 12.57 -20.21 -16.99
CA TRP A 628 11.14 -19.96 -16.83
C TRP A 628 10.26 -21.11 -17.33
N TRP A 629 10.56 -21.63 -18.53
CA TRP A 629 9.81 -22.74 -19.11
C TRP A 629 10.18 -24.07 -18.46
N SER A 630 11.42 -24.29 -18.01
CA SER A 630 11.76 -25.51 -17.27
C SER A 630 11.12 -25.55 -15.87
N ALA A 631 11.07 -24.40 -15.18
CA ALA A 631 10.34 -24.25 -13.92
C ALA A 631 8.85 -24.51 -14.09
N THR A 632 8.23 -23.93 -15.13
CA THR A 632 6.83 -24.17 -15.47
C THR A 632 6.56 -25.63 -15.85
N ALA A 633 7.44 -26.25 -16.64
CA ALA A 633 7.34 -27.66 -17.02
C ALA A 633 7.46 -28.59 -15.79
N ALA A 634 8.31 -28.27 -14.81
CA ALA A 634 8.41 -29.06 -13.58
C ALA A 634 7.11 -29.05 -12.77
N VAL A 635 6.43 -27.91 -12.68
CA VAL A 635 5.09 -27.79 -12.06
C VAL A 635 4.08 -28.67 -12.81
N VAL A 636 4.03 -28.60 -14.14
CA VAL A 636 3.11 -29.42 -14.96
C VAL A 636 3.41 -30.92 -14.80
N ILE A 637 4.68 -31.33 -14.83
CA ILE A 637 5.11 -32.72 -14.60
C ILE A 637 4.66 -33.21 -13.22
N TYR A 638 4.80 -32.40 -12.17
CA TYR A 638 4.33 -32.75 -10.84
C TYR A 638 2.80 -32.87 -10.77
N VAL A 639 2.04 -31.96 -11.39
CA VAL A 639 0.57 -32.04 -11.42
C VAL A 639 0.09 -33.31 -12.13
N LEU A 640 0.70 -33.67 -13.26
CA LEU A 640 0.42 -34.92 -13.97
C LEU A 640 0.80 -36.14 -13.14
N PHE A 641 1.98 -36.13 -12.50
CA PHE A 641 2.39 -37.16 -11.55
C PHE A 641 1.36 -37.31 -10.42
N LYS A 642 0.90 -36.22 -9.83
CA LYS A 642 -0.04 -36.23 -8.70
C LYS A 642 -1.40 -36.81 -9.08
N GLY A 643 -1.92 -36.42 -10.26
CA GLY A 643 -3.15 -37.01 -10.80
C GLY A 643 -3.04 -38.51 -11.01
N ILE A 644 -1.94 -38.98 -11.61
CA ILE A 644 -1.67 -40.42 -11.80
C ILE A 644 -1.49 -41.13 -10.46
N ALA A 645 -0.78 -40.52 -9.50
CA ALA A 645 -0.56 -41.07 -8.16
C ALA A 645 -1.86 -41.25 -7.38
N ILE A 646 -2.79 -40.28 -7.45
CA ILE A 646 -4.12 -40.38 -6.83
C ILE A 646 -4.92 -41.52 -7.46
N LEU A 647 -4.96 -41.61 -8.80
CA LEU A 647 -5.65 -42.70 -9.51
C LEU A 647 -5.08 -44.08 -9.14
N ARG A 648 -3.76 -44.22 -9.06
CA ARG A 648 -3.09 -45.46 -8.66
C ARG A 648 -3.30 -45.81 -7.19
N TRP A 649 -3.33 -44.82 -6.31
CA TRP A 649 -3.65 -44.99 -4.89
C TRP A 649 -5.10 -45.49 -4.72
N GLN A 650 -6.06 -44.89 -5.40
CA GLN A 650 -7.46 -45.35 -5.41
C GLN A 650 -7.61 -46.75 -6.02
N ARG A 651 -6.74 -47.13 -6.97
CA ARG A 651 -6.63 -48.51 -7.50
C ARG A 651 -5.78 -49.45 -6.63
N SER A 652 -5.42 -49.05 -5.41
CA SER A 652 -4.65 -49.84 -4.44
C SER A 652 -3.28 -50.34 -4.93
N CYS A 653 -2.61 -49.59 -5.81
CA CYS A 653 -1.27 -49.95 -6.32
C CYS A 653 -0.14 -49.82 -5.28
N ASN A 654 -0.42 -49.28 -4.09
CA ASN A 654 0.49 -49.17 -2.94
C ASN A 654 1.83 -48.43 -3.20
N ASP A 655 1.86 -47.48 -4.14
CA ASP A 655 3.09 -46.74 -4.50
C ASP A 655 3.73 -45.98 -3.33
N TYR A 656 2.90 -45.48 -2.40
CA TYR A 656 3.34 -44.74 -1.21
C TYR A 656 4.08 -45.60 -0.16
N ALA A 657 4.10 -46.93 -0.31
CA ALA A 657 4.99 -47.79 0.49
C ALA A 657 6.47 -47.66 0.09
N ASN A 658 6.78 -47.03 -1.05
CA ASN A 658 8.14 -46.69 -1.42
C ASN A 658 8.51 -45.30 -0.86
N PRO A 659 9.50 -45.18 0.05
CA PRO A 659 9.90 -43.90 0.62
C PRO A 659 10.31 -42.88 -0.44
N ILE A 660 10.95 -43.29 -1.56
CA ILE A 660 11.36 -42.35 -2.62
C ILE A 660 10.13 -41.71 -3.29
N PHE A 661 9.05 -42.48 -3.50
CA PHE A 661 7.81 -41.97 -4.09
C PHE A 661 7.09 -41.02 -3.12
N LYS A 662 6.96 -41.41 -1.85
CA LYS A 662 6.39 -40.60 -0.77
C LYS A 662 7.14 -39.30 -0.56
N ARG A 663 8.48 -39.33 -0.60
CA ARG A 663 9.33 -38.12 -0.49
C ARG A 663 9.24 -37.23 -1.72
N PHE A 664 9.15 -37.77 -2.95
CA PHE A 664 8.93 -36.95 -4.15
C PHE A 664 7.62 -36.16 -4.05
N ASP A 665 6.54 -36.86 -3.70
CA ASP A 665 5.21 -36.27 -3.55
C ASP A 665 5.19 -35.16 -2.49
N TYR A 666 5.80 -35.40 -1.33
CA TYR A 666 5.86 -34.41 -0.25
C TYR A 666 6.81 -33.23 -0.55
N GLU A 667 8.07 -33.51 -0.90
CA GLU A 667 9.10 -32.48 -1.10
C GLU A 667 8.75 -31.55 -2.27
N VAL A 668 8.31 -32.09 -3.42
CA VAL A 668 7.90 -31.28 -4.58
C VAL A 668 6.52 -30.67 -4.36
N GLY A 669 5.61 -31.37 -3.69
CA GLY A 669 4.27 -30.91 -3.40
C GLY A 669 4.20 -29.66 -2.51
N THR A 670 5.09 -29.55 -1.52
CA THR A 670 5.17 -28.33 -0.69
C THR A 670 5.60 -27.12 -1.54
N SER A 671 6.58 -27.28 -2.43
CA SER A 671 7.03 -26.24 -3.37
C SER A 671 5.94 -25.86 -4.39
N VAL A 672 5.25 -26.85 -4.98
CA VAL A 672 4.17 -26.57 -5.95
C VAL A 672 2.95 -25.93 -5.29
N LEU A 673 2.65 -26.26 -4.03
CA LEU A 673 1.65 -25.53 -3.25
C LEU A 673 2.06 -24.06 -3.02
N GLY A 674 3.35 -23.81 -2.80
CA GLY A 674 3.92 -22.46 -2.72
C GLY A 674 3.73 -21.69 -4.02
N TRP A 675 4.06 -22.29 -5.17
CA TRP A 675 3.78 -21.72 -6.49
C TRP A 675 2.28 -21.43 -6.69
N ALA A 676 1.43 -22.40 -6.39
CA ALA A 676 -0.01 -22.31 -6.59
C ALA A 676 -0.64 -21.14 -5.81
N LEU A 677 -0.29 -21.00 -4.52
CA LEU A 677 -0.80 -19.93 -3.66
C LEU A 677 -0.25 -18.56 -4.04
N HIS A 678 0.92 -18.47 -4.67
CA HIS A 678 1.46 -17.20 -5.20
C HIS A 678 1.03 -16.92 -6.66
N TYR A 679 0.22 -17.78 -7.28
CA TYR A 679 -0.20 -17.63 -8.67
C TYR A 679 -1.72 -17.53 -8.83
N PHE A 680 -2.48 -18.51 -8.31
CA PHE A 680 -3.93 -18.57 -8.52
C PHE A 680 -4.73 -17.38 -7.97
N PRO A 681 -4.40 -16.76 -6.82
CA PRO A 681 -5.15 -15.60 -6.33
C PRO A 681 -5.19 -14.42 -7.30
N PHE A 682 -4.20 -14.27 -8.18
CA PHE A 682 -4.18 -13.21 -9.18
C PHE A 682 -5.27 -13.35 -10.26
N TYR A 683 -5.83 -14.55 -10.49
CA TYR A 683 -7.00 -14.72 -11.35
C TYR A 683 -8.28 -14.15 -10.74
N LEU A 684 -8.34 -14.04 -9.41
CA LEU A 684 -9.48 -13.50 -8.68
C LEU A 684 -9.41 -11.96 -8.52
N MET A 685 -8.29 -11.35 -8.94
CA MET A 685 -8.03 -9.91 -8.78
C MET A 685 -8.45 -9.10 -10.01
N GLN A 686 -9.58 -8.40 -9.90
CA GLN A 686 -10.10 -7.48 -10.92
C GLN A 686 -9.39 -6.10 -10.91
N ARG A 687 -8.07 -6.09 -10.74
CA ARG A 687 -7.23 -4.87 -10.76
C ARG A 687 -6.13 -4.96 -11.82
N GLN A 688 -5.38 -3.90 -11.98
CA GLN A 688 -4.17 -3.83 -12.80
C GLN A 688 -3.07 -4.75 -12.23
N LEU A 689 -2.43 -5.52 -13.13
CA LEU A 689 -1.43 -6.54 -12.82
C LEU A 689 -0.27 -6.52 -13.83
N PHE A 690 0.86 -7.08 -13.40
CA PHE A 690 2.15 -6.97 -14.09
C PHE A 690 3.00 -8.24 -13.88
N LEU A 691 3.84 -8.60 -14.85
CA LEU A 691 4.72 -9.79 -14.81
C LEU A 691 5.51 -9.94 -13.51
N HIS A 692 5.93 -8.84 -12.88
CA HIS A 692 6.69 -8.88 -11.63
C HIS A 692 5.93 -9.53 -10.46
N HIS A 693 4.59 -9.58 -10.50
CA HIS A 693 3.76 -10.28 -9.51
C HIS A 693 3.99 -11.80 -9.51
N TYR A 694 4.51 -12.37 -10.61
CA TYR A 694 4.81 -13.80 -10.71
C TYR A 694 6.12 -14.22 -10.04
N PHE A 695 7.03 -13.30 -9.68
CA PHE A 695 8.36 -13.68 -9.18
C PHE A 695 8.35 -14.54 -7.89
N PRO A 696 7.48 -14.32 -6.90
CA PRO A 696 7.34 -15.22 -5.76
C PRO A 696 6.94 -16.65 -6.19
N ALA A 697 6.01 -16.77 -7.14
CA ALA A 697 5.63 -18.08 -7.69
C ALA A 697 6.78 -18.72 -8.47
N LEU A 698 7.47 -17.96 -9.34
CA LEU A 698 8.65 -18.41 -10.09
C LEU A 698 9.73 -18.98 -9.16
N TYR A 699 9.98 -18.34 -8.01
CA TYR A 699 10.95 -18.84 -7.03
C TYR A 699 10.59 -20.23 -6.52
N PHE A 700 9.33 -20.47 -6.13
CA PHE A 700 8.84 -21.80 -5.77
C PHE A 700 8.88 -22.79 -6.94
N ALA A 701 8.63 -22.35 -8.18
CA ALA A 701 8.76 -23.20 -9.37
C ALA A 701 10.22 -23.58 -9.67
N ILE A 702 11.20 -22.69 -9.39
CA ILE A 702 12.64 -23.00 -9.48
C ILE A 702 13.03 -24.02 -8.40
N ILE A 703 12.51 -23.90 -7.17
CA ILE A 703 12.68 -24.95 -6.14
C ILE A 703 12.14 -26.29 -6.64
N ALA A 704 10.90 -26.31 -7.13
CA ALA A 704 10.25 -27.52 -7.66
C ALA A 704 11.05 -28.13 -8.82
N PHE A 705 11.56 -27.33 -9.75
CA PHE A 705 12.45 -27.80 -10.83
C PHE A 705 13.74 -28.42 -10.30
N CYS A 706 14.40 -27.77 -9.34
CA CYS A 706 15.62 -28.29 -8.73
C CYS A 706 15.37 -29.60 -7.98
N GLN A 707 14.25 -29.73 -7.26
CA GLN A 707 13.85 -30.97 -6.61
C GLN A 707 13.56 -32.07 -7.66
N VAL A 708 12.72 -31.81 -8.67
CA VAL A 708 12.44 -32.77 -9.75
C VAL A 708 13.72 -33.23 -10.45
N PHE A 709 14.64 -32.30 -10.73
CA PHE A 709 15.97 -32.61 -11.27
C PHE A 709 16.80 -33.50 -10.33
N ASP A 710 16.85 -33.22 -9.03
CA ASP A 710 17.51 -34.08 -8.04
C ASP A 710 16.90 -35.48 -8.05
N PHE A 711 15.58 -35.61 -7.97
CA PHE A 711 14.93 -36.92 -7.95
C PHE A 711 15.23 -37.75 -9.22
N VAL A 712 15.10 -37.16 -10.41
CA VAL A 712 15.35 -37.84 -11.70
C VAL A 712 16.81 -38.26 -11.83
N THR A 713 17.77 -37.41 -11.44
CA THR A 713 19.20 -37.64 -11.70
C THR A 713 19.94 -38.33 -10.55
N ALA A 714 19.48 -38.17 -9.30
CA ALA A 714 20.17 -38.60 -8.09
C ALA A 714 19.49 -39.79 -7.39
N ARG A 715 18.15 -39.81 -7.34
CA ARG A 715 17.37 -40.74 -6.49
C ARG A 715 16.83 -41.93 -7.31
N ILE A 716 16.19 -41.69 -8.45
CA ILE A 716 15.69 -42.74 -9.36
C ILE A 716 16.87 -43.51 -9.99
N SER A 717 16.67 -44.78 -10.39
CA SER A 717 17.72 -45.68 -10.86
C SER A 717 17.79 -45.89 -12.38
N LEU A 718 17.63 -44.81 -13.15
CA LEU A 718 17.66 -44.84 -14.62
C LEU A 718 19.06 -45.07 -15.22
N VAL A 719 20.13 -44.70 -14.50
CA VAL A 719 21.52 -44.73 -14.99
C VAL A 719 22.43 -45.37 -13.92
N LYS A 720 23.45 -46.11 -14.34
CA LYS A 720 24.43 -46.75 -13.43
C LYS A 720 25.17 -45.71 -12.57
N ASP A 721 25.74 -44.67 -13.21
CA ASP A 721 26.54 -43.64 -12.53
C ASP A 721 25.74 -42.35 -12.26
N LYS A 722 24.81 -42.43 -11.30
CA LYS A 722 23.92 -41.32 -10.90
C LYS A 722 24.65 -40.01 -10.56
N VAL A 723 25.87 -40.08 -10.04
CA VAL A 723 26.65 -38.87 -9.66
C VAL A 723 27.18 -38.14 -10.90
N ILE A 724 27.69 -38.88 -11.89
CA ILE A 724 28.21 -38.30 -13.14
C ILE A 724 27.04 -37.72 -13.95
N PHE A 725 25.92 -38.44 -14.03
CA PHE A 725 24.73 -37.98 -14.74
C PHE A 725 24.13 -36.69 -14.15
N ASN A 726 23.97 -36.61 -12.82
CA ASN A 726 23.53 -35.39 -12.13
C ASN A 726 24.48 -34.21 -12.39
N ARG A 727 25.80 -34.41 -12.27
CA ARG A 727 26.80 -33.35 -12.51
C ARG A 727 26.81 -32.87 -13.97
N LEU A 728 26.81 -33.79 -14.93
CA LEU A 728 26.82 -33.46 -16.36
C LEU A 728 25.55 -32.71 -16.76
N GLY A 729 24.38 -33.18 -16.31
CA GLY A 729 23.10 -32.50 -16.55
C GLY A 729 23.06 -31.10 -15.94
N ALA A 730 23.56 -30.94 -14.71
CA ALA A 730 23.58 -29.65 -14.02
C ALA A 730 24.52 -28.65 -14.71
N VAL A 731 25.72 -29.09 -15.11
CA VAL A 731 26.67 -28.24 -15.86
C VAL A 731 26.09 -27.84 -17.21
N LEU A 732 25.51 -28.77 -17.98
CA LEU A 732 24.93 -28.47 -19.30
C LEU A 732 23.75 -27.50 -19.20
N PHE A 733 22.83 -27.72 -18.25
CA PHE A 733 21.69 -26.83 -18.03
C PHE A 733 22.12 -25.44 -17.53
N LEU A 734 23.14 -25.39 -16.65
CA LEU A 734 23.68 -24.13 -16.16
C LEU A 734 24.40 -23.35 -17.26
N THR A 735 25.23 -23.99 -18.08
CA THR A 735 25.87 -23.35 -19.24
C THR A 735 24.85 -22.78 -20.21
N LEU A 736 23.78 -23.52 -20.52
CA LEU A 736 22.69 -23.02 -21.35
C LEU A 736 22.02 -21.80 -20.72
N SER A 737 21.72 -21.86 -19.42
CA SER A 737 21.11 -20.75 -18.68
C SER A 737 21.99 -19.49 -18.68
N MET A 738 23.32 -19.64 -18.47
CA MET A 738 24.31 -18.57 -18.54
C MET A 738 24.41 -17.92 -19.94
N VAL A 739 24.39 -18.73 -21.02
CA VAL A 739 24.43 -18.21 -22.39
C VAL A 739 23.19 -17.40 -22.70
N VAL A 740 22.01 -17.90 -22.33
CA VAL A 740 20.73 -17.17 -22.52
C VAL A 740 20.69 -15.91 -21.67
N PHE A 741 21.16 -15.97 -20.43
CA PHE A 741 21.32 -14.80 -19.58
C PHE A 741 22.18 -13.71 -20.23
N TRP A 742 23.33 -14.09 -20.78
CA TRP A 742 24.24 -13.17 -21.46
C TRP A 742 23.58 -12.52 -22.69
N LEU A 743 22.87 -13.31 -23.51
CA LEU A 743 22.13 -12.82 -24.69
C LEU A 743 21.04 -11.79 -24.33
N PHE A 744 20.32 -11.97 -23.22
CA PHE A 744 19.30 -11.02 -22.74
C PHE A 744 19.83 -9.99 -21.73
N SER A 745 21.13 -10.04 -21.39
CA SER A 745 21.74 -9.11 -20.42
C SER A 745 21.67 -7.63 -20.81
N PRO A 746 21.67 -7.22 -22.11
CA PRO A 746 21.51 -5.82 -22.46
C PRO A 746 20.20 -5.20 -21.97
N LEU A 747 19.10 -5.97 -21.98
CA LEU A 747 17.78 -5.53 -21.49
C LEU A 747 17.71 -5.39 -19.96
N ALA A 748 18.59 -6.06 -19.21
CA ALA A 748 18.60 -6.02 -17.74
C ALA A 748 19.56 -4.97 -17.16
N TYR A 749 20.69 -4.73 -17.84
CA TYR A 749 21.68 -3.71 -17.47
C TYR A 749 21.47 -2.36 -18.17
N GLY A 750 20.64 -2.30 -19.21
CA GLY A 750 20.57 -1.13 -20.10
C GLY A 750 21.86 -0.90 -20.89
N ASN A 751 22.57 -1.98 -21.26
CA ASN A 751 23.83 -1.89 -22.01
C ASN A 751 23.57 -1.55 -23.50
N PRO A 752 24.58 -1.03 -24.22
CA PRO A 752 24.58 -1.01 -25.68
C PRO A 752 24.31 -2.41 -26.26
N TRP A 753 23.57 -2.45 -27.37
CA TRP A 753 23.29 -3.66 -28.14
C TRP A 753 23.18 -3.28 -29.62
N THR A 754 23.21 -4.25 -30.54
CA THR A 754 22.91 -3.98 -31.96
C THR A 754 21.49 -4.36 -32.31
N LYS A 755 20.89 -3.60 -33.24
CA LYS A 755 19.58 -3.91 -33.82
C LYS A 755 19.52 -5.32 -34.42
N ALA A 756 20.60 -5.78 -35.05
CA ALA A 756 20.69 -7.13 -35.61
C ALA A 756 20.66 -8.23 -34.53
N GLU A 757 21.44 -8.09 -33.46
CA GLU A 757 21.48 -9.07 -32.37
C GLU A 757 20.19 -9.09 -31.54
N CYS A 758 19.57 -7.93 -31.32
CA CYS A 758 18.27 -7.83 -30.67
C CYS A 758 17.19 -8.59 -31.46
N ASN A 759 17.10 -8.37 -32.77
CA ASN A 759 16.15 -9.08 -33.62
C ASN A 759 16.44 -10.60 -33.68
N ARG A 760 17.72 -11.02 -33.61
CA ARG A 760 18.11 -12.44 -33.60
C ARG A 760 17.57 -13.21 -32.39
N VAL A 761 17.47 -12.59 -31.22
CA VAL A 761 16.99 -13.26 -29.99
C VAL A 761 15.50 -13.04 -29.72
N LYS A 762 14.82 -12.24 -30.54
CA LYS A 762 13.39 -11.95 -30.45
C LYS A 762 12.57 -13.13 -31.04
N LEU A 763 12.45 -14.20 -30.25
CA LEU A 763 11.88 -15.48 -30.69
C LEU A 763 10.38 -15.44 -31.05
N PHE A 764 9.61 -14.54 -30.44
CA PHE A 764 8.16 -14.42 -30.66
C PHE A 764 7.76 -13.01 -31.03
N SER A 765 6.74 -12.87 -31.88
CA SER A 765 6.15 -11.58 -32.24
C SER A 765 5.44 -10.87 -31.07
N THR A 766 5.05 -11.61 -30.03
CA THR A 766 4.45 -11.06 -28.81
C THR A 766 5.45 -10.42 -27.85
N TRP A 767 6.75 -10.67 -28.03
CA TRP A 767 7.82 -10.00 -27.28
C TRP A 767 8.04 -8.62 -27.88
N ASP A 768 7.68 -7.57 -27.16
CA ASP A 768 7.51 -6.22 -27.72
C ASP A 768 8.58 -5.22 -27.27
N PHE A 769 9.71 -5.68 -26.72
CA PHE A 769 10.91 -4.86 -26.62
C PHE A 769 11.32 -4.36 -28.02
N ASP A 770 11.65 -3.06 -28.14
CA ASP A 770 11.87 -2.42 -29.42
C ASP A 770 13.33 -2.52 -29.86
N CYS A 771 13.59 -3.34 -30.88
CA CYS A 771 14.94 -3.45 -31.43
C CYS A 771 15.37 -2.24 -32.29
N ASN A 772 14.47 -1.31 -32.63
CA ASN A 772 14.82 -0.10 -33.39
C ASN A 772 15.44 1.01 -32.53
N THR A 773 15.26 0.95 -31.21
CA THR A 773 15.94 1.83 -30.25
C THR A 773 17.47 1.69 -30.34
N PHE A 774 17.96 0.49 -30.63
CA PHE A 774 19.40 0.19 -30.72
C PHE A 774 20.01 0.58 -32.08
N LEU A 775 21.31 0.91 -32.06
CA LEU A 775 22.10 1.23 -33.25
C LEU A 775 22.47 -0.03 -34.05
N ASP A 776 22.88 0.13 -35.31
CA ASP A 776 23.28 -0.98 -36.18
C ASP A 776 24.69 -1.54 -35.88
N SER A 777 25.60 -0.73 -35.32
CA SER A 777 26.96 -1.13 -34.89
C SER A 777 27.27 -0.63 -33.48
N TYR A 778 28.15 -1.35 -32.78
CA TYR A 778 28.71 -0.94 -31.49
C TYR A 778 29.54 0.36 -31.59
N ASP A 779 30.21 0.59 -32.71
CA ASP A 779 31.09 1.76 -32.89
C ASP A 779 30.31 3.08 -32.80
N ASN A 780 29.04 3.05 -33.24
CA ASN A 780 28.15 4.21 -33.25
C ASN A 780 27.83 4.72 -31.83
N TYR A 781 28.04 3.92 -30.77
CA TYR A 781 27.85 4.35 -29.39
C TYR A 781 29.00 5.22 -28.85
N TYR A 782 30.22 5.12 -29.40
CA TYR A 782 31.36 5.93 -28.94
C TYR A 782 31.27 7.40 -29.38
N GLY A 783 30.50 7.69 -30.44
CA GLY A 783 30.28 9.05 -30.95
C GLY A 783 29.15 9.82 -30.27
N ILE A 784 28.44 9.23 -29.31
CA ILE A 784 27.32 9.89 -28.62
C ILE A 784 27.88 10.75 -27.47
N THR A 785 28.11 12.03 -27.74
CA THR A 785 28.32 13.03 -26.68
C THR A 785 27.02 13.16 -25.87
N PRO A 786 27.07 13.11 -24.52
CA PRO A 786 25.87 13.32 -23.71
C PRO A 786 25.41 14.78 -23.81
N THR A 787 24.37 15.03 -24.59
CA THR A 787 23.72 16.34 -24.68
C THR A 787 22.76 16.53 -23.50
N SER A 788 23.05 17.51 -22.65
CA SER A 788 22.07 18.05 -21.70
C SER A 788 20.98 18.82 -22.45
N GLN A 789 19.72 18.58 -22.07
CA GLN A 789 18.50 19.22 -22.59
C GLN A 789 18.24 18.90 -24.09
N THR A 790 17.08 18.39 -24.51
CA THR A 790 15.71 18.56 -24.04
C THR A 790 14.94 17.24 -24.20
N ALA A 791 13.79 17.06 -23.53
CA ALA A 791 12.91 15.90 -23.71
C ALA A 791 12.33 15.84 -25.15
N SER A 792 13.09 15.24 -26.07
CA SER A 792 12.66 15.03 -27.45
C SER A 792 11.72 13.84 -27.52
N GLN A 793 10.43 14.12 -27.70
CA GLN A 793 9.46 13.14 -28.16
C GLN A 793 9.95 12.53 -29.47
N THR A 794 9.78 11.22 -29.64
CA THR A 794 10.23 10.47 -30.83
C THR A 794 9.50 10.92 -32.10
N PRO A 795 10.18 11.46 -33.13
CA PRO A 795 9.58 11.72 -34.44
C PRO A 795 9.96 10.61 -35.44
N VAL A 796 9.03 10.21 -36.30
CA VAL A 796 9.25 9.16 -37.31
C VAL A 796 9.65 9.78 -38.66
N HIS A 797 10.88 9.51 -39.13
CA HIS A 797 11.46 9.92 -40.43
C HIS A 797 11.59 11.45 -40.68
N GLY A 798 12.47 11.98 -41.53
CA GLY A 798 13.55 11.41 -42.37
C GLY A 798 14.06 12.51 -43.34
N THR A 799 15.38 12.73 -43.44
CA THR A 799 15.99 13.97 -43.98
C THR A 799 16.15 14.05 -45.51
N ILE A 800 16.03 15.27 -46.08
CA ILE A 800 16.68 15.70 -47.35
C ILE A 800 17.19 17.15 -47.19
N GLU A 801 18.34 17.49 -47.78
CA GLU A 801 19.01 18.82 -47.74
C GLU A 801 18.41 19.84 -48.74
N ARG A 802 18.84 21.10 -48.96
CA ARG A 802 19.96 22.03 -48.59
C ARG A 802 19.46 23.48 -48.98
N PRO A 803 20.15 24.64 -48.81
CA PRO A 803 21.40 24.99 -48.11
C PRO A 803 21.31 26.26 -47.19
N ALA A 804 22.46 26.70 -46.66
CA ALA A 804 22.72 27.76 -45.67
C ALA A 804 22.40 29.24 -46.04
N VAL A 805 22.45 30.16 -45.05
CA VAL A 805 23.51 31.21 -44.88
C VAL A 805 23.28 32.17 -43.67
N ALA A 806 24.38 32.45 -42.93
CA ALA A 806 24.74 33.62 -42.09
C ALA A 806 23.95 34.10 -40.83
N ASN A 807 24.58 33.82 -39.67
CA ASN A 807 25.23 34.75 -38.71
C ASN A 807 24.52 35.94 -38.01
N ALA A 808 24.75 35.97 -36.69
CA ALA A 808 25.15 37.10 -35.81
C ALA A 808 24.18 37.46 -34.65
N PRO A 809 24.69 37.89 -33.47
CA PRO A 809 24.03 37.65 -32.18
C PRO A 809 23.82 38.96 -31.36
N PRO A 810 23.90 38.99 -30.01
CA PRO A 810 22.77 38.80 -29.08
C PRO A 810 22.53 40.03 -28.16
N GLN A 811 21.38 40.14 -27.48
CA GLN A 811 21.31 40.86 -26.18
C GLN A 811 20.08 40.55 -25.29
N ALA A 812 20.37 39.80 -24.22
CA ALA A 812 20.14 40.09 -22.80
C ALA A 812 18.79 40.59 -22.20
N GLN A 813 18.51 40.01 -21.01
CA GLN A 813 17.73 40.51 -19.84
C GLN A 813 16.18 40.54 -19.96
N LYS A 814 15.46 39.64 -19.28
CA LYS A 814 15.10 39.60 -17.82
C LYS A 814 13.93 40.55 -17.44
N PRO A 815 13.12 40.19 -16.42
CA PRO A 815 11.65 40.15 -16.52
C PRO A 815 10.95 41.31 -15.79
N ILE A 816 9.61 41.33 -15.73
CA ILE A 816 8.81 41.66 -14.52
C ILE A 816 7.27 41.48 -14.72
N VAL A 817 6.67 41.09 -13.59
CA VAL A 817 5.29 40.94 -13.08
C VAL A 817 4.15 41.85 -13.61
N ASN A 818 2.93 41.29 -13.53
CA ASN A 818 1.55 41.84 -13.56
C ASN A 818 1.31 43.37 -13.46
N GLN A 819 0.34 43.85 -14.24
CA GLN A 819 -0.68 44.82 -13.77
C GLN A 819 -1.99 44.73 -14.58
N GLU A 820 -3.09 45.22 -14.02
CA GLU A 820 -4.47 45.00 -14.50
C GLU A 820 -5.01 46.10 -15.43
N GLN A 821 -6.00 45.70 -16.24
CA GLN A 821 -7.10 46.48 -16.85
C GLN A 821 -6.86 47.94 -17.34
N GLN A 822 -7.01 48.14 -18.66
CA GLN A 822 -8.06 49.02 -19.22
C GLN A 822 -8.26 48.79 -20.73
N ALA A 823 -9.46 49.06 -21.24
CA ALA A 823 -9.89 48.65 -22.59
C ALA A 823 -9.86 49.81 -23.61
N ALA A 824 -9.28 49.55 -24.79
CA ALA A 824 -9.52 50.32 -26.01
C ALA A 824 -9.41 49.42 -27.26
N LYS A 825 -10.27 49.64 -28.26
CA LYS A 825 -10.38 48.82 -29.47
C LYS A 825 -9.26 49.09 -30.48
N GLN A 826 -8.62 48.05 -31.01
CA GLN A 826 -8.14 47.99 -32.41
C GLN A 826 -7.89 46.55 -32.86
N GLU A 827 -7.95 46.31 -34.17
CA GLU A 827 -8.03 44.98 -34.80
C GLU A 827 -6.67 44.27 -34.94
N PRO A 828 -6.56 42.95 -34.69
CA PRO A 828 -5.29 42.23 -34.82
C PRO A 828 -5.08 41.60 -36.22
N SER A 829 -3.89 41.80 -36.81
CA SER A 829 -3.45 41.08 -38.01
C SER A 829 -2.53 39.89 -37.69
N ALA A 830 -2.95 38.71 -38.15
CA ALA A 830 -2.18 37.51 -38.50
C ALA A 830 -0.91 37.13 -37.69
N ASN A 831 -1.07 36.17 -36.76
CA ASN A 831 -0.02 35.23 -36.35
C ASN A 831 -0.02 33.94 -37.22
N PRO A 832 1.10 33.21 -37.36
CA PRO A 832 1.17 31.98 -38.15
C PRO A 832 0.36 30.81 -37.55
N VAL A 833 -0.04 29.89 -38.42
CA VAL A 833 -1.15 28.95 -38.19
C VAL A 833 -0.72 27.63 -37.51
N GLY A 834 -1.20 27.40 -36.28
CA GLY A 834 -1.32 26.05 -35.71
C GLY A 834 -2.55 25.32 -36.25
N GLN A 835 -2.50 23.98 -36.32
CA GLN A 835 -3.61 23.17 -36.83
C GLN A 835 -4.92 23.41 -36.05
N ARG A 836 -5.92 23.99 -36.71
CA ARG A 836 -7.30 24.06 -36.20
C ARG A 836 -8.06 22.78 -36.52
N VAL A 837 -8.69 22.18 -35.52
CA VAL A 837 -9.75 21.20 -35.72
C VAL A 837 -10.96 21.96 -36.28
N ILE A 838 -11.32 21.69 -37.54
CA ILE A 838 -12.35 22.46 -38.26
C ILE A 838 -13.77 22.08 -37.79
N SER A 839 -14.01 20.80 -37.51
CA SER A 839 -15.25 20.31 -36.90
C SER A 839 -15.03 18.91 -36.29
N ARG A 840 -15.92 18.51 -35.38
CA ARG A 840 -16.06 17.12 -34.90
C ARG A 840 -17.48 16.68 -35.25
N GLN A 841 -17.59 15.60 -36.03
CA GLN A 841 -18.87 14.98 -36.38
C GLN A 841 -18.88 13.53 -35.89
N GLU A 842 -19.98 13.15 -35.24
CA GLU A 842 -20.21 11.77 -34.83
C GLU A 842 -21.17 11.14 -35.84
N LYS A 843 -20.74 10.03 -36.45
CA LYS A 843 -21.51 9.32 -37.48
C LYS A 843 -21.49 7.83 -37.19
N ILE A 844 -22.67 7.24 -37.11
CA ILE A 844 -22.84 5.80 -36.96
C ILE A 844 -22.66 5.16 -38.34
N GLU A 845 -21.69 4.25 -38.47
CA GLU A 845 -21.45 3.43 -39.65
C GLU A 845 -21.76 1.97 -39.32
N TYR A 846 -22.72 1.38 -40.00
CA TYR A 846 -23.01 -0.05 -39.87
C TYR A 846 -22.05 -0.85 -40.76
N ARG A 847 -21.49 -1.93 -40.21
CA ARG A 847 -20.56 -2.80 -40.92
C ARG A 847 -20.92 -4.27 -40.72
N ASP A 848 -20.62 -5.09 -41.72
CA ASP A 848 -20.69 -6.55 -41.59
C ASP A 848 -19.49 -7.11 -40.79
N GLN A 849 -19.48 -8.42 -40.55
CA GLN A 849 -18.40 -9.12 -39.83
C GLN A 849 -17.02 -9.02 -40.52
N ASP A 850 -16.99 -8.73 -41.81
CA ASP A 850 -15.78 -8.59 -42.63
C ASP A 850 -15.30 -7.13 -42.72
N GLY A 851 -16.05 -6.19 -42.13
CA GLY A 851 -15.72 -4.78 -42.00
C GLY A 851 -16.23 -3.88 -43.13
N ASN A 852 -17.03 -4.40 -44.06
CA ASN A 852 -17.59 -3.64 -45.18
C ASN A 852 -18.73 -2.73 -44.70
N LEU A 853 -18.84 -1.55 -45.30
CA LEU A 853 -19.90 -0.58 -45.00
C LEU A 853 -21.25 -1.02 -45.59
N LEU A 854 -22.25 -1.19 -44.73
CA LEU A 854 -23.63 -1.49 -45.11
C LEU A 854 -24.39 -0.19 -45.42
N ASN A 855 -25.18 -0.20 -46.49
CA ASN A 855 -26.06 0.92 -46.85
C ASN A 855 -27.37 0.89 -46.02
N ALA A 856 -28.15 1.97 -46.06
CA ALA A 856 -29.38 2.08 -45.24
C ALA A 856 -30.42 0.98 -45.53
N GLU A 857 -30.54 0.55 -46.79
CA GLU A 857 -31.48 -0.50 -47.21
C GLU A 857 -31.05 -1.88 -46.67
N GLN A 858 -29.74 -2.19 -46.70
CA GLN A 858 -29.17 -3.41 -46.13
C GLN A 858 -29.33 -3.44 -44.61
N VAL A 859 -29.12 -2.32 -43.92
CA VAL A 859 -29.29 -2.22 -42.47
C VAL A 859 -30.75 -2.46 -42.07
N GLU A 860 -31.72 -1.88 -42.79
CA GLU A 860 -33.14 -2.10 -42.52
C GLU A 860 -33.57 -3.54 -42.86
N ALA A 861 -33.00 -4.17 -43.88
CA ALA A 861 -33.26 -5.58 -44.24
C ALA A 861 -32.73 -6.61 -43.22
N LEU A 862 -31.67 -6.24 -42.48
CA LEU A 862 -31.03 -7.07 -41.43
C LEU A 862 -31.59 -6.82 -40.02
N LYS A 863 -32.41 -5.78 -39.84
CA LYS A 863 -33.05 -5.39 -38.58
C LYS A 863 -33.87 -6.55 -38.00
N GLY A 864 -33.52 -6.98 -36.78
CA GLY A 864 -34.14 -8.12 -36.11
C GLY A 864 -33.67 -9.51 -36.57
N LYS A 865 -32.67 -9.61 -37.46
CA LYS A 865 -32.09 -10.89 -37.95
C LYS A 865 -30.62 -11.09 -37.56
N VAL A 866 -29.97 -10.09 -36.96
CA VAL A 866 -28.56 -10.11 -36.56
C VAL A 866 -28.35 -9.50 -35.17
N GLU A 867 -27.29 -9.92 -34.48
CA GLU A 867 -26.84 -9.35 -33.20
C GLU A 867 -25.93 -8.13 -33.48
N PHE A 868 -26.18 -6.99 -32.83
CA PHE A 868 -25.39 -5.77 -33.02
C PHE A 868 -24.34 -5.60 -31.92
N LYS A 869 -23.07 -5.38 -32.30
CA LYS A 869 -21.97 -5.03 -31.38
C LYS A 869 -21.40 -3.66 -31.73
N THR A 870 -21.65 -2.67 -30.88
CA THR A 870 -21.16 -1.29 -31.07
C THR A 870 -19.69 -1.18 -30.68
N LYS A 871 -18.87 -0.62 -31.57
CA LYS A 871 -17.47 -0.29 -31.31
C LYS A 871 -17.23 1.18 -31.63
N TYR A 872 -16.69 1.94 -30.68
CA TYR A 872 -16.31 3.34 -30.89
C TYR A 872 -14.89 3.42 -31.46
N GLU A 873 -14.70 4.18 -32.54
CA GLU A 873 -13.40 4.38 -33.19
C GLU A 873 -13.27 5.84 -33.66
N THR A 874 -12.26 6.55 -33.16
CA THR A 874 -12.01 7.95 -33.55
C THR A 874 -11.11 7.98 -34.78
N ARG A 875 -11.55 8.58 -35.89
CA ARG A 875 -10.76 8.74 -37.12
C ARG A 875 -10.56 10.20 -37.48
N THR A 876 -9.32 10.59 -37.68
CA THR A 876 -8.94 11.93 -38.17
C THR A 876 -8.99 11.94 -39.70
N ARG A 877 -9.93 12.71 -40.28
CA ARG A 877 -9.98 12.96 -41.73
C ARG A 877 -9.22 14.25 -42.04
N VAL A 878 -8.37 14.23 -43.06
CA VAL A 878 -7.70 15.45 -43.57
C VAL A 878 -8.45 15.91 -44.81
N ILE A 879 -9.05 17.10 -44.72
CA ILE A 879 -9.78 17.76 -45.81
C ILE A 879 -8.94 18.90 -46.39
N ASP A 880 -8.99 19.06 -47.71
CA ASP A 880 -8.38 20.20 -48.41
C ASP A 880 -9.14 21.51 -48.14
N ALA A 881 -8.61 22.63 -48.62
CA ALA A 881 -9.24 23.95 -48.49
C ALA A 881 -10.61 24.08 -49.21
N ASN A 882 -10.98 23.09 -50.03
CA ASN A 882 -12.26 23.02 -50.75
C ASN A 882 -13.23 22.00 -50.11
N GLY A 883 -12.86 21.38 -48.98
CA GLY A 883 -13.69 20.39 -48.27
C GLY A 883 -13.59 18.95 -48.78
N ASN A 884 -12.65 18.63 -49.68
CA ASN A 884 -12.48 17.28 -50.21
C ASN A 884 -11.54 16.45 -49.33
N GLU A 885 -11.90 15.20 -49.05
CA GLU A 885 -11.10 14.29 -48.22
C GLU A 885 -9.87 13.75 -48.97
N ILE A 886 -8.68 14.01 -48.42
CA ILE A 886 -7.41 13.60 -49.01
C ILE A 886 -7.11 12.16 -48.60
N GLN A 887 -7.16 11.22 -49.54
CA GLN A 887 -6.75 9.83 -49.29
C GLN A 887 -5.23 9.73 -49.10
N LEU A 888 -4.82 9.54 -47.85
CA LEU A 888 -3.45 9.24 -47.47
C LEU A 888 -3.13 7.77 -47.76
N GLY A 889 -2.07 7.51 -48.54
CA GLY A 889 -1.53 6.16 -48.70
C GLY A 889 -0.81 5.70 -47.43
N GLY A 890 -0.48 4.39 -47.34
CA GLY A 890 0.12 3.76 -46.15
C GLY A 890 1.52 4.26 -45.71
N SER A 891 2.04 5.33 -46.32
CA SER A 891 3.26 6.04 -45.93
C SER A 891 3.02 7.54 -45.62
N GLY A 892 1.77 8.00 -45.56
CA GLY A 892 1.42 9.37 -45.13
C GLY A 892 1.60 10.49 -46.16
N MET A 893 1.90 10.18 -47.43
CA MET A 893 2.06 11.18 -48.50
C MET A 893 0.85 11.23 -49.47
N PRO A 894 0.44 12.42 -49.96
CA PRO A 894 -0.60 12.54 -50.99
C PRO A 894 -0.13 12.03 -52.36
N LYS A 895 -1.00 11.31 -53.09
CA LYS A 895 -0.74 10.95 -54.50
C LYS A 895 -0.94 12.17 -55.42
N VAL A 896 0.15 12.68 -55.98
CA VAL A 896 0.09 13.73 -57.02
C VAL A 896 -0.21 13.10 -58.39
N VAL A 897 -1.42 13.31 -58.90
CA VAL A 897 -1.81 12.96 -60.28
C VAL A 897 -1.66 14.22 -61.16
N ARG A 898 -0.88 14.14 -62.25
CA ARG A 898 -0.72 15.24 -63.21
C ARG A 898 -1.98 15.45 -64.06
N ALA A 899 -2.32 16.72 -64.29
CA ALA A 899 -3.54 17.20 -64.94
C ALA A 899 -3.43 17.26 -66.51
N PRO A 900 -4.54 17.48 -67.26
CA PRO A 900 -4.80 16.73 -68.50
C PRO A 900 -4.94 17.56 -69.81
N LYS A 901 -5.08 16.86 -70.95
CA LYS A 901 -5.71 17.21 -72.26
C LYS A 901 -5.59 15.99 -73.21
N ALA A 902 -6.52 15.64 -74.13
CA ALA A 902 -7.89 16.07 -74.39
C ALA A 902 -8.69 15.03 -75.25
N SER A 903 -10.01 14.94 -75.02
CA SER A 903 -11.13 14.63 -75.96
C SER A 903 -11.25 13.36 -76.86
N GLN A 904 -12.40 12.65 -76.69
CA GLN A 904 -13.22 11.83 -77.66
C GLN A 904 -12.78 10.37 -78.00
N PRO A 905 -13.67 9.46 -78.53
CA PRO A 905 -15.07 9.13 -78.13
C PRO A 905 -15.50 7.61 -78.19
N VAL A 906 -16.56 7.23 -77.44
CA VAL A 906 -17.66 6.21 -77.69
C VAL A 906 -17.40 4.71 -78.09
N ALA A 907 -17.94 3.77 -77.26
CA ALA A 907 -18.59 2.41 -77.47
C ALA A 907 -18.03 1.35 -78.50
N PRO A 908 -18.37 0.01 -78.49
CA PRO A 908 -19.48 -0.78 -77.86
C PRO A 908 -19.09 -2.16 -77.20
N PRO A 909 -20.01 -3.11 -76.83
CA PRO A 909 -19.73 -4.29 -75.94
C PRO A 909 -19.91 -5.74 -76.49
N HIS A 910 -19.49 -6.75 -75.67
CA HIS A 910 -19.58 -8.26 -75.79
C HIS A 910 -18.73 -8.94 -76.91
N PRO A 911 -18.31 -10.24 -76.84
CA PRO A 911 -18.81 -11.43 -76.10
C PRO A 911 -17.85 -12.00 -75.00
N ASP A 912 -18.19 -12.84 -74.00
CA ASP A 912 -18.87 -14.18 -73.96
C ASP A 912 -17.95 -15.38 -74.40
N VAL A 913 -17.91 -16.62 -73.86
CA VAL A 913 -18.81 -17.48 -73.02
C VAL A 913 -17.97 -18.56 -72.24
N GLN A 914 -18.41 -19.18 -71.10
CA GLN A 914 -18.47 -20.68 -70.88
C GLN A 914 -18.84 -21.19 -69.44
N GLY A 915 -19.84 -22.08 -69.34
CA GLY A 915 -19.96 -23.10 -68.27
C GLY A 915 -21.30 -23.25 -67.51
N VAL A 916 -22.31 -23.89 -68.13
CA VAL A 916 -23.62 -24.29 -67.51
C VAL A 916 -23.59 -25.83 -67.26
N ASP A 917 -24.39 -26.50 -66.41
CA ASP A 917 -25.85 -26.77 -66.41
C ASP A 917 -26.26 -27.48 -65.08
N GLN A 918 -27.35 -27.08 -64.40
CA GLN A 918 -28.75 -27.59 -64.45
C GLN A 918 -29.03 -28.97 -63.81
N GLU A 919 -30.07 -29.03 -62.95
CA GLU A 919 -31.26 -29.90 -63.15
C GLU A 919 -32.48 -29.47 -62.28
N THR A 920 -33.50 -28.89 -62.95
CA THR A 920 -34.95 -29.27 -62.92
C THR A 920 -35.81 -29.15 -61.59
N PRO A 921 -37.19 -29.18 -61.63
CA PRO A 921 -37.92 -27.91 -61.40
C PRO A 921 -39.30 -27.93 -60.65
N LYS A 922 -39.83 -26.70 -60.41
CA LYS A 922 -41.24 -26.23 -60.61
C LYS A 922 -42.42 -26.60 -59.66
N ILE A 923 -43.12 -25.49 -59.32
CA ILE A 923 -44.58 -25.22 -59.24
C ILE A 923 -45.25 -25.17 -57.82
N PRO A 924 -46.11 -24.14 -57.54
CA PRO A 924 -46.64 -23.88 -56.20
C PRO A 924 -48.17 -24.09 -56.04
N ALA A 925 -48.64 -24.16 -54.80
CA ALA A 925 -50.02 -23.85 -54.38
C ALA A 925 -50.05 -23.56 -52.87
N ALA A 926 -51.09 -22.86 -52.39
CA ALA A 926 -51.32 -22.60 -50.97
C ALA A 926 -52.60 -23.31 -50.51
N GLU A 927 -52.60 -23.91 -49.31
CA GLU A 927 -53.78 -24.03 -48.44
C GLU A 927 -53.41 -24.46 -47.00
N GLU A 928 -53.91 -23.63 -46.09
CA GLU A 928 -54.25 -23.68 -44.64
C GLU A 928 -54.14 -24.94 -43.72
N VAL A 929 -53.95 -24.64 -42.42
CA VAL A 929 -54.25 -25.39 -41.15
C VAL A 929 -53.25 -26.41 -40.51
N VAL A 930 -52.56 -25.89 -39.49
CA VAL A 930 -52.03 -26.40 -38.18
C VAL A 930 -52.42 -27.82 -37.72
N PRO A 931 -51.48 -28.62 -37.15
CA PRO A 931 -51.37 -28.76 -35.67
C PRO A 931 -49.99 -28.38 -35.08
N GLN A 932 -49.98 -27.89 -33.83
CA GLN A 932 -48.76 -27.59 -33.05
C GLN A 932 -48.12 -28.85 -32.43
N ALA A 933 -46.79 -28.82 -32.24
CA ALA A 933 -46.07 -29.65 -31.27
C ALA A 933 -44.89 -28.86 -30.65
N GLU A 934 -45.14 -28.37 -29.44
CA GLU A 934 -44.24 -28.09 -28.30
C GLU A 934 -42.74 -27.73 -28.52
N MET A 935 -42.37 -26.53 -28.05
CA MET A 935 -40.99 -26.13 -27.79
C MET A 935 -40.56 -26.50 -26.36
N SER A 936 -39.34 -27.01 -26.21
CA SER A 936 -38.68 -27.19 -24.90
C SER A 936 -38.16 -25.85 -24.36
N VAL A 937 -38.56 -25.50 -23.13
CA VAL A 937 -38.13 -24.29 -22.41
C VAL A 937 -36.95 -24.63 -21.49
N ASP A 938 -35.74 -24.26 -21.88
CA ASP A 938 -34.54 -24.23 -21.01
C ASP A 938 -33.54 -23.16 -21.51
N GLY A 939 -34.02 -21.91 -21.55
CA GLY A 939 -33.22 -20.75 -21.98
C GLY A 939 -33.47 -19.44 -21.21
N GLU A 940 -34.42 -19.43 -20.25
CA GLU A 940 -34.88 -18.20 -19.57
C GLU A 940 -34.67 -18.22 -18.05
N LYS A 941 -33.87 -19.15 -17.50
CA LYS A 941 -33.65 -19.27 -16.04
C LYS A 941 -32.30 -18.80 -15.49
N GLU A 942 -31.38 -18.33 -16.32
CA GLU A 942 -30.08 -17.77 -15.86
C GLU A 942 -29.95 -16.24 -16.09
N ALA A 943 -31.01 -15.58 -16.59
CA ALA A 943 -30.99 -14.14 -16.92
C ALA A 943 -31.62 -13.22 -15.86
N GLU A 944 -32.34 -13.74 -14.85
CA GLU A 944 -33.03 -12.92 -13.84
C GLU A 944 -32.27 -12.77 -12.50
N GLU A 945 -31.20 -13.53 -12.24
CA GLU A 945 -30.52 -13.53 -10.94
C GLU A 945 -29.50 -12.39 -10.70
N LYS A 946 -29.53 -11.33 -11.53
CA LYS A 946 -28.67 -10.14 -11.40
C LYS A 946 -29.41 -8.81 -11.45
N VAL A 947 -30.51 -8.69 -10.69
CA VAL A 947 -31.12 -7.39 -10.36
C VAL A 947 -31.30 -7.26 -8.85
N ALA A 948 -30.58 -6.33 -8.22
CA ALA A 948 -30.76 -5.99 -6.82
C ALA A 948 -31.91 -4.99 -6.63
N LYS A 949 -32.78 -5.22 -5.64
CA LYS A 949 -33.82 -4.27 -5.18
C LYS A 949 -33.89 -4.23 -3.64
N PRO A 950 -34.44 -3.15 -3.05
CA PRO A 950 -34.18 -2.78 -1.66
C PRO A 950 -35.11 -3.47 -0.64
N ALA A 951 -34.79 -3.29 0.64
CA ALA A 951 -35.44 -3.94 1.77
C ALA A 951 -36.77 -3.28 2.21
N SER A 952 -37.73 -4.10 2.64
CA SER A 952 -38.83 -3.70 3.55
C SER A 952 -39.33 -4.89 4.38
N GLU A 953 -39.11 -4.80 5.69
CA GLU A 953 -39.92 -5.26 6.83
C GLU A 953 -40.56 -6.68 6.94
N SER A 954 -40.13 -7.36 8.01
CA SER A 954 -40.96 -8.08 9.02
C SER A 954 -41.65 -9.42 8.70
N ASN A 955 -41.66 -10.27 9.74
CA ASN A 955 -42.41 -11.52 9.91
C ASN A 955 -41.98 -12.72 9.05
N GLU A 956 -41.14 -13.59 9.61
CA GLU A 956 -41.52 -14.98 9.97
C GLU A 956 -40.38 -15.68 10.71
N ALA A 957 -40.49 -15.76 12.05
CA ALA A 957 -39.60 -16.50 12.92
C ALA A 957 -40.44 -17.45 13.79
N THR A 958 -40.98 -18.51 13.16
CA THR A 958 -41.99 -19.38 13.81
C THR A 958 -41.91 -20.87 13.42
N VAL A 959 -40.73 -21.40 13.08
CA VAL A 959 -40.51 -22.86 12.92
C VAL A 959 -39.14 -23.30 13.50
N SER A 960 -38.90 -23.03 14.78
CA SER A 960 -37.75 -23.57 15.55
C SER A 960 -38.04 -23.79 17.04
N GLN A 961 -39.30 -24.03 17.40
CA GLN A 961 -39.70 -24.45 18.75
C GLN A 961 -40.50 -25.75 18.65
N ASP A 962 -39.80 -26.89 18.76
CA ASP A 962 -40.40 -28.19 19.12
C ASP A 962 -39.34 -29.28 19.45
N ILE A 963 -38.13 -28.90 19.87
CA ILE A 963 -37.12 -29.83 20.43
C ILE A 963 -36.42 -29.23 21.68
N GLU A 964 -37.19 -28.65 22.60
CA GLU A 964 -36.71 -28.26 23.94
C GLU A 964 -37.74 -28.60 25.05
N GLN A 965 -38.29 -29.82 25.03
CA GLN A 965 -39.01 -30.39 26.17
C GLN A 965 -38.55 -31.82 26.48
N SER A 966 -37.38 -31.93 27.11
CA SER A 966 -37.09 -33.02 28.04
C SER A 966 -36.59 -32.42 29.35
N ASP A 967 -37.21 -32.82 30.48
CA ASP A 967 -36.92 -32.24 31.79
C ASP A 967 -35.46 -32.46 32.24
N ASP A 968 -34.81 -33.51 31.73
CA ASP A 968 -33.41 -33.82 31.98
C ASP A 968 -32.43 -32.76 31.43
N ALA A 969 -32.73 -32.15 30.27
CA ALA A 969 -31.90 -31.11 29.68
C ALA A 969 -31.91 -29.82 30.53
N ARG A 970 -33.08 -29.45 31.05
CA ARG A 970 -33.26 -28.28 31.92
C ARG A 970 -32.52 -28.44 33.26
N ALA A 971 -32.55 -29.64 33.85
CA ALA A 971 -31.80 -29.95 35.08
C ALA A 971 -30.27 -29.94 34.88
N ALA A 972 -29.79 -30.31 33.68
CA ALA A 972 -28.37 -30.20 33.33
C ALA A 972 -27.94 -28.73 33.15
N GLN A 973 -28.72 -27.93 32.43
CA GLN A 973 -28.48 -26.49 32.27
C GLN A 973 -28.47 -25.74 33.61
N GLU A 974 -29.41 -25.98 34.52
CA GLU A 974 -29.40 -25.36 35.85
C GLU A 974 -28.13 -25.67 36.68
N LYS A 975 -27.62 -26.90 36.60
CA LYS A 975 -26.37 -27.28 37.29
C LYS A 975 -25.15 -26.61 36.66
N ILE A 976 -25.09 -26.55 35.33
CA ILE A 976 -24.01 -25.86 34.61
C ILE A 976 -24.05 -24.36 34.94
N GLN A 977 -25.24 -23.74 34.93
CA GLN A 977 -25.41 -22.31 35.26
C GLN A 977 -24.95 -22.00 36.69
N LYS A 978 -25.31 -22.81 37.69
CA LYS A 978 -24.85 -22.65 39.09
C LYS A 978 -23.33 -22.88 39.27
N ILE A 979 -22.70 -23.68 38.42
CA ILE A 979 -21.24 -23.85 38.39
C ILE A 979 -20.58 -22.64 37.72
N VAL A 980 -21.11 -22.16 36.60
CA VAL A 980 -20.64 -20.95 35.90
C VAL A 980 -20.79 -19.72 36.79
N GLU A 981 -21.91 -19.54 37.49
CA GLU A 981 -22.09 -18.44 38.47
C GLU A 981 -21.08 -18.51 39.62
N ARG A 982 -20.75 -19.71 40.13
CA ARG A 982 -19.69 -19.86 41.14
C ARG A 982 -18.31 -19.53 40.60
N ILE A 983 -17.98 -19.98 39.38
CA ILE A 983 -16.69 -19.68 38.73
C ILE A 983 -16.60 -18.18 38.44
N GLN A 984 -17.66 -17.56 37.92
CA GLN A 984 -17.73 -16.12 37.66
C GLN A 984 -17.64 -15.32 38.96
N LYS A 985 -18.24 -15.78 40.07
CA LYS A 985 -18.13 -15.12 41.37
C LYS A 985 -16.73 -15.24 41.98
N VAL A 986 -16.00 -16.33 41.71
CA VAL A 986 -14.58 -16.45 42.09
C VAL A 986 -13.69 -15.59 41.18
N ALA A 987 -13.90 -15.59 39.87
CA ALA A 987 -13.19 -14.73 38.91
C ALA A 987 -13.38 -13.25 39.24
N ASN A 988 -14.63 -12.80 39.39
CA ASN A 988 -14.95 -11.42 39.77
C ASN A 988 -14.38 -11.03 41.15
N ASN A 989 -14.25 -11.96 42.10
CA ASN A 989 -13.58 -11.69 43.37
C ASN A 989 -12.05 -11.58 43.22
N VAL A 990 -11.43 -12.38 42.34
CA VAL A 990 -9.99 -12.28 42.03
C VAL A 990 -9.68 -11.01 41.24
N ASP A 991 -10.52 -10.63 40.27
CA ASP A 991 -10.38 -9.41 39.49
C ASP A 991 -10.66 -8.16 40.35
N ASN A 992 -11.66 -8.19 41.25
CA ASN A 992 -11.84 -7.13 42.23
C ASN A 992 -10.64 -7.01 43.19
N LEU A 993 -9.97 -8.11 43.56
CA LEU A 993 -8.77 -8.06 44.40
C LEU A 993 -7.55 -7.53 43.63
N LYS A 994 -7.38 -7.92 42.35
CA LYS A 994 -6.36 -7.37 41.45
C LYS A 994 -6.56 -5.87 41.24
N ASN A 995 -7.80 -5.45 40.96
CA ASN A 995 -8.12 -4.05 40.67
C ASN A 995 -7.95 -3.17 41.93
N ASN A 996 -8.44 -3.58 43.10
CA ASN A 996 -8.25 -2.82 44.35
C ASN A 996 -6.77 -2.63 44.75
N VAL A 997 -5.87 -3.52 44.32
CA VAL A 997 -4.43 -3.40 44.57
C VAL A 997 -3.74 -2.55 43.49
N ALA A 998 -4.14 -2.70 42.22
CA ALA A 998 -3.64 -1.88 41.11
C ALA A 998 -4.07 -0.40 41.23
N GLU A 999 -5.32 -0.15 41.62
CA GLU A 999 -5.91 1.18 41.84
C GLU A 999 -5.20 1.89 42.99
N LYS A 1000 -5.06 1.24 44.16
CA LYS A 1000 -4.32 1.81 45.31
C LYS A 1000 -2.81 1.95 45.10
N ALA A 1001 -2.23 1.26 44.12
CA ALA A 1001 -0.86 1.49 43.69
C ALA A 1001 -0.78 2.69 42.74
N GLY A 1002 -1.71 2.80 41.78
CA GLY A 1002 -1.86 3.94 40.87
C GLY A 1002 -2.05 5.27 41.60
N ASP A 1003 -3.04 5.35 42.49
CA ASP A 1003 -3.36 6.55 43.28
C ASP A 1003 -2.16 7.10 44.08
N LYS A 1004 -1.21 6.23 44.45
CA LYS A 1004 0.01 6.62 45.15
C LYS A 1004 1.17 6.99 44.24
N VAL A 1005 1.21 6.46 43.02
CA VAL A 1005 2.18 6.88 42.00
C VAL A 1005 1.80 8.26 41.46
N GLU A 1006 0.52 8.54 41.20
CA GLU A 1006 0.05 9.89 40.85
C GLU A 1006 0.40 10.92 41.93
N GLN A 1007 0.23 10.59 43.23
CA GLN A 1007 0.63 11.48 44.33
C GLN A 1007 2.15 11.71 44.48
N VAL A 1008 2.99 10.89 43.84
CA VAL A 1008 4.44 11.10 43.77
C VAL A 1008 4.80 11.91 42.53
N GLU A 1009 4.14 11.64 41.40
CA GLU A 1009 4.29 12.38 40.14
C GLU A 1009 3.86 13.85 40.32
N GLU A 1010 2.70 14.11 40.91
CA GLU A 1010 2.20 15.46 41.23
C GLU A 1010 3.15 16.25 42.17
N LYS A 1011 3.80 15.56 43.11
CA LYS A 1011 4.78 16.18 44.03
C LYS A 1011 6.15 16.40 43.39
N ALA A 1012 6.52 15.61 42.40
CA ALA A 1012 7.72 15.84 41.60
C ALA A 1012 7.53 17.05 40.68
N GLU A 1013 6.38 17.19 40.02
CA GLU A 1013 6.04 18.34 39.19
C GLU A 1013 6.00 19.65 40.01
N GLN A 1014 5.34 19.65 41.18
CA GLN A 1014 5.35 20.79 42.11
C GLN A 1014 6.74 21.14 42.70
N ALA A 1015 7.72 20.23 42.61
CA ALA A 1015 9.10 20.52 43.02
C ALA A 1015 9.90 21.16 41.87
N VAL A 1016 9.69 20.69 40.62
CA VAL A 1016 10.29 21.29 39.41
C VAL A 1016 9.79 22.71 39.18
N GLU A 1017 8.49 22.96 39.35
CA GLU A 1017 7.89 24.29 39.22
C GLU A 1017 8.53 25.32 40.18
N LYS A 1018 8.83 24.90 41.43
CA LYS A 1018 9.53 25.74 42.41
C LYS A 1018 11.01 25.98 42.12
N VAL A 1019 11.65 25.12 41.33
CA VAL A 1019 13.02 25.37 40.84
C VAL A 1019 12.98 26.43 39.74
N GLN A 1020 11.95 26.43 38.88
CA GLN A 1020 11.74 27.48 37.88
C GLN A 1020 11.39 28.84 38.51
N GLU A 1021 10.50 28.89 39.51
CA GLU A 1021 10.18 30.14 40.25
C GLU A 1021 11.40 30.80 40.92
N VAL A 1022 12.46 30.04 41.22
CA VAL A 1022 13.71 30.56 41.82
C VAL A 1022 14.73 31.00 40.76
N ALA A 1023 14.59 30.57 39.50
CA ALA A 1023 15.49 30.92 38.41
C ALA A 1023 15.16 32.31 37.80
N GLU A 1024 13.89 32.61 37.53
CA GLU A 1024 13.46 33.88 36.91
C GLU A 1024 13.96 35.15 37.64
N PRO A 1025 13.96 35.23 38.99
CA PRO A 1025 14.44 36.42 39.72
C PRO A 1025 15.96 36.65 39.65
N VAL A 1026 16.73 35.67 39.14
CA VAL A 1026 18.19 35.80 38.92
C VAL A 1026 18.44 36.46 37.56
N GLU A 1027 17.68 36.08 36.54
CA GLU A 1027 17.72 36.66 35.19
C GLU A 1027 17.33 38.14 35.23
N GLU A 1028 16.21 38.50 35.88
CA GLU A 1028 15.74 39.88 36.01
C GLU A 1028 16.74 40.78 36.77
N LYS A 1029 17.44 40.23 37.77
CA LYS A 1029 18.48 40.98 38.51
C LYS A 1029 19.76 41.20 37.70
N ALA A 1030 20.12 40.27 36.81
CA ALA A 1030 21.25 40.46 35.91
C ALA A 1030 20.98 41.64 34.94
N GLU A 1031 19.76 41.74 34.40
CA GLU A 1031 19.37 42.85 33.53
C GLU A 1031 19.36 44.21 34.26
N GLN A 1032 18.85 44.28 35.50
CA GLN A 1032 18.85 45.53 36.29
C GLN A 1032 20.24 46.02 36.72
N VAL A 1033 21.27 45.16 36.71
CA VAL A 1033 22.67 45.56 36.89
C VAL A 1033 23.26 46.05 35.56
N LEU A 1034 22.90 45.42 34.45
CA LEU A 1034 23.35 45.79 33.10
C LEU A 1034 22.93 47.21 32.71
N GLU A 1035 21.70 47.64 33.03
CA GLU A 1035 21.26 49.03 32.80
C GLU A 1035 22.10 50.05 33.58
N LYS A 1036 22.44 49.76 34.84
CA LYS A 1036 23.17 50.71 35.71
C LYS A 1036 24.63 50.91 35.33
N VAL A 1037 25.20 50.02 34.53
CA VAL A 1037 26.55 50.18 33.96
C VAL A 1037 26.57 51.24 32.84
N GLN A 1038 25.43 51.57 32.22
CA GLN A 1038 25.38 52.54 31.12
C GLN A 1038 25.52 54.02 31.55
N GLU A 1039 25.37 54.36 32.84
CA GLU A 1039 25.23 55.76 33.28
C GLU A 1039 26.49 56.41 33.92
N VAL A 1040 27.61 55.69 34.11
CA VAL A 1040 28.77 56.25 34.86
C VAL A 1040 30.07 56.19 34.07
N ALA A 1041 30.58 57.36 33.68
CA ALA A 1041 31.88 57.53 33.03
C ALA A 1041 33.01 57.80 34.05
N GLU A 1042 33.75 56.76 34.48
CA GLU A 1042 35.17 56.77 34.94
C GLU A 1042 35.62 55.38 35.46
N PRO A 1043 36.94 55.07 35.50
CA PRO A 1043 37.65 54.13 34.63
C PRO A 1043 37.33 52.62 34.87
N PRO A 1044 37.63 51.73 33.90
CA PRO A 1044 36.73 50.59 33.65
C PRO A 1044 37.09 49.23 34.28
N LYS A 1045 38.27 49.00 34.87
CA LYS A 1045 38.72 47.62 35.19
C LYS A 1045 38.37 47.09 36.60
N GLU A 1046 38.77 47.75 37.68
CA GLU A 1046 38.54 47.24 39.06
C GLU A 1046 37.06 47.09 39.45
N LYS A 1047 36.16 47.89 38.85
CA LYS A 1047 34.71 47.76 39.13
C LYS A 1047 34.06 46.59 38.38
N ALA A 1048 34.58 46.20 37.22
CA ALA A 1048 34.09 45.04 36.49
C ALA A 1048 34.40 43.76 37.28
N GLU A 1049 35.64 43.62 37.77
CA GLU A 1049 36.05 42.50 38.63
C GLU A 1049 35.18 42.39 39.91
N GLN A 1050 34.89 43.52 40.59
CA GLN A 1050 33.97 43.53 41.75
C GLN A 1050 32.50 43.22 41.43
N VAL A 1051 32.07 43.30 40.17
CA VAL A 1051 30.74 42.88 39.73
C VAL A 1051 30.74 41.38 39.41
N VAL A 1052 31.78 40.88 38.74
CA VAL A 1052 31.96 39.45 38.45
C VAL A 1052 32.01 38.62 39.74
N GLU A 1053 32.80 39.04 40.73
CA GLU A 1053 32.93 38.34 42.03
C GLU A 1053 31.57 38.23 42.75
N LYS A 1054 30.75 39.28 42.71
CA LYS A 1054 29.40 39.30 43.32
C LYS A 1054 28.35 38.51 42.56
N VAL A 1055 28.50 38.35 41.25
CA VAL A 1055 27.62 37.48 40.45
C VAL A 1055 27.96 36.01 40.73
N GLN A 1056 29.24 35.67 40.83
CA GLN A 1056 29.69 34.32 41.21
C GLN A 1056 29.29 33.95 42.64
N GLU A 1057 29.40 34.87 43.62
CA GLU A 1057 28.92 34.65 45.00
C GLU A 1057 27.41 34.33 45.10
N VAL A 1058 26.60 34.71 44.11
CA VAL A 1058 25.14 34.47 44.10
C VAL A 1058 24.77 33.22 43.28
N ALA A 1059 25.54 32.88 42.24
CA ALA A 1059 25.27 31.75 41.37
C ALA A 1059 25.61 30.39 42.02
N GLU A 1060 26.78 30.25 42.64
CA GLU A 1060 27.21 28.97 43.25
C GLU A 1060 26.25 28.46 44.35
N PRO A 1061 25.75 29.29 45.30
CA PRO A 1061 24.79 28.84 46.31
C PRO A 1061 23.40 28.50 45.77
N ALA A 1062 23.09 28.88 44.52
CA ALA A 1062 21.86 28.47 43.84
C ALA A 1062 22.03 27.08 43.21
N LYS A 1063 23.21 26.78 42.65
CA LYS A 1063 23.58 25.48 42.10
C LYS A 1063 23.59 24.38 43.16
N GLU A 1064 24.28 24.59 44.29
CA GLU A 1064 24.31 23.62 45.40
C GLU A 1064 22.90 23.26 45.91
N LYS A 1065 21.99 24.24 45.98
CA LYS A 1065 20.61 24.00 46.44
C LYS A 1065 19.76 23.23 45.45
N ALA A 1066 20.02 23.37 44.14
CA ALA A 1066 19.34 22.58 43.13
C ALA A 1066 19.79 21.11 43.19
N GLU A 1067 21.08 20.87 43.37
CA GLU A 1067 21.65 19.51 43.54
C GLU A 1067 21.14 18.85 44.86
N GLU A 1068 21.16 19.57 45.99
CA GLU A 1068 20.65 19.06 47.29
C GLU A 1068 19.14 18.73 47.24
N ALA A 1069 18.35 19.46 46.44
CA ALA A 1069 16.93 19.20 46.26
C ALA A 1069 16.65 17.95 45.42
N ALA A 1070 17.46 17.71 44.38
CA ALA A 1070 17.36 16.52 43.53
C ALA A 1070 17.73 15.23 44.30
N GLU A 1071 18.82 15.26 45.08
CA GLU A 1071 19.30 14.11 45.85
C GLU A 1071 18.25 13.65 46.89
N LYS A 1072 17.61 14.61 47.57
CA LYS A 1072 16.52 14.36 48.54
C LYS A 1072 15.20 13.86 47.92
N LEU A 1073 15.03 13.99 46.61
CA LEU A 1073 13.90 13.42 45.87
C LEU A 1073 14.17 11.96 45.51
N ALA A 1074 15.40 11.64 45.10
CA ALA A 1074 15.81 10.26 44.81
C ALA A 1074 15.71 9.34 46.05
N GLU A 1075 16.24 9.77 47.20
CA GLU A 1075 16.23 8.99 48.44
C GLU A 1075 14.80 8.60 48.89
N LYS A 1076 13.83 9.52 48.77
CA LYS A 1076 12.42 9.27 49.11
C LYS A 1076 11.71 8.34 48.15
N ALA A 1077 12.10 8.33 46.87
CA ALA A 1077 11.55 7.42 45.89
C ALA A 1077 12.00 5.97 46.16
N GLU A 1078 13.24 5.78 46.60
CA GLU A 1078 13.77 4.47 47.01
C GLU A 1078 13.08 3.95 48.28
N GLU A 1079 12.92 4.80 49.32
CA GLU A 1079 12.25 4.43 50.58
C GLU A 1079 10.78 3.99 50.36
N ALA A 1080 10.05 4.66 49.47
CA ALA A 1080 8.66 4.29 49.14
C ALA A 1080 8.56 2.94 48.41
N THR A 1081 9.62 2.55 47.70
CA THR A 1081 9.70 1.29 46.95
C THR A 1081 10.01 0.12 47.88
N GLU A 1082 10.91 0.30 48.86
CA GLU A 1082 11.20 -0.68 49.91
C GLU A 1082 9.98 -1.00 50.79
N GLN A 1083 9.26 0.02 51.29
CA GLN A 1083 8.04 -0.15 52.11
C GLN A 1083 6.89 -0.90 51.40
N SER A 1084 7.00 -1.08 50.09
CA SER A 1084 6.07 -1.84 49.26
C SER A 1084 6.49 -3.31 49.11
N LYS A 1085 7.80 -3.62 49.16
CA LYS A 1085 8.34 -5.00 49.12
C LYS A 1085 8.10 -5.74 50.44
N GLU A 1086 8.30 -5.10 51.59
CA GLU A 1086 8.11 -5.75 52.91
C GLU A 1086 6.68 -6.28 53.15
N LYS A 1087 5.65 -5.67 52.54
CA LYS A 1087 4.24 -6.04 52.79
C LYS A 1087 3.77 -7.31 52.06
N ILE A 1088 4.67 -8.03 51.39
CA ILE A 1088 4.37 -9.18 50.52
C ILE A 1088 4.66 -10.54 51.20
N GLU A 1089 5.11 -10.55 52.46
CA GLU A 1089 5.28 -11.77 53.25
C GLU A 1089 3.95 -12.44 53.64
N GLY A 1090 3.44 -13.31 52.76
CA GLY A 1090 2.31 -14.19 53.06
C GLY A 1090 1.64 -14.87 51.86
N VAL A 1091 1.99 -14.49 50.63
CA VAL A 1091 1.34 -14.98 49.39
C VAL A 1091 2.19 -16.06 48.70
N THR A 1092 1.55 -16.98 47.98
CA THR A 1092 2.18 -18.09 47.23
C THR A 1092 3.15 -17.62 46.16
N ASP A 1093 4.25 -18.37 45.99
CA ASP A 1093 5.47 -17.94 45.27
C ASP A 1093 5.24 -17.46 43.83
N ASN A 1094 4.40 -18.14 43.03
CA ASN A 1094 4.10 -17.71 41.65
C ASN A 1094 3.45 -16.30 41.56
N VAL A 1095 2.76 -15.85 42.61
CA VAL A 1095 2.18 -14.49 42.67
C VAL A 1095 3.21 -13.49 43.20
N LYS A 1096 4.17 -13.93 44.02
CA LYS A 1096 5.32 -13.10 44.41
C LYS A 1096 6.19 -12.77 43.20
N GLU A 1097 6.45 -13.70 42.29
CA GLU A 1097 7.20 -13.44 41.05
C GLU A 1097 6.53 -12.38 40.17
N GLU A 1098 5.24 -12.53 39.81
CA GLU A 1098 4.53 -11.54 38.97
C GLU A 1098 4.42 -10.14 39.62
N VAL A 1099 4.38 -10.06 40.95
CA VAL A 1099 4.34 -8.77 41.67
C VAL A 1099 5.73 -8.17 41.85
N ALA A 1100 6.76 -8.98 42.06
CA ALA A 1100 8.15 -8.53 42.11
C ALA A 1100 8.60 -7.98 40.76
N GLU A 1101 8.31 -8.68 39.65
CA GLU A 1101 8.62 -8.24 38.28
C GLU A 1101 7.97 -6.88 37.97
N LYS A 1102 6.73 -6.65 38.41
CA LYS A 1102 6.07 -5.34 38.27
C LYS A 1102 6.60 -4.26 39.19
N ALA A 1103 6.98 -4.60 40.42
CA ALA A 1103 7.62 -3.64 41.33
C ALA A 1103 9.00 -3.20 40.80
N GLU A 1104 9.75 -4.12 40.20
CA GLU A 1104 11.05 -3.87 39.56
C GLU A 1104 10.90 -2.99 38.30
N GLN A 1105 9.90 -3.26 37.45
CA GLN A 1105 9.55 -2.38 36.30
C GLN A 1105 9.06 -0.98 36.71
N VAL A 1106 8.52 -0.81 37.92
CA VAL A 1106 8.19 0.52 38.46
C VAL A 1106 9.44 1.20 39.02
N GLN A 1107 10.29 0.46 39.74
CA GLN A 1107 11.56 0.96 40.27
C GLN A 1107 12.49 1.46 39.14
N GLU A 1108 12.59 0.72 38.04
CA GLU A 1108 13.38 1.09 36.85
C GLU A 1108 12.89 2.42 36.23
N LYS A 1109 11.57 2.59 36.06
CA LYS A 1109 10.97 3.82 35.51
C LYS A 1109 11.06 5.04 36.43
N VAL A 1110 11.02 4.81 37.73
CA VAL A 1110 11.18 5.88 38.73
C VAL A 1110 12.64 6.35 38.76
N ALA A 1111 13.60 5.43 38.66
CA ALA A 1111 15.02 5.76 38.49
C ALA A 1111 15.28 6.52 37.17
N GLU A 1112 14.76 6.01 36.04
CA GLU A 1112 14.89 6.65 34.72
C GLU A 1112 14.32 8.09 34.71
N LYS A 1113 13.16 8.32 35.34
CA LYS A 1113 12.61 9.68 35.48
C LYS A 1113 13.39 10.57 36.45
N ALA A 1114 13.94 10.03 37.53
CA ALA A 1114 14.76 10.81 38.46
C ALA A 1114 16.07 11.28 37.80
N GLU A 1115 16.73 10.42 37.04
CA GLU A 1115 17.94 10.73 36.25
C GLU A 1115 17.64 11.83 35.21
N GLN A 1116 16.50 11.75 34.50
CA GLN A 1116 16.06 12.81 33.57
C GLN A 1116 15.74 14.16 34.24
N VAL A 1117 15.34 14.17 35.52
CA VAL A 1117 15.13 15.41 36.28
C VAL A 1117 16.47 16.00 36.72
N GLN A 1118 17.42 15.16 37.13
CA GLN A 1118 18.79 15.57 37.46
C GLN A 1118 19.53 16.15 36.24
N GLU A 1119 19.44 15.49 35.09
CA GLU A 1119 20.02 15.95 33.82
C GLU A 1119 19.46 17.33 33.41
N LYS A 1120 18.14 17.53 33.50
CA LYS A 1120 17.51 18.83 33.20
C LYS A 1120 17.85 19.94 34.21
N ALA A 1121 18.04 19.60 35.48
CA ALA A 1121 18.47 20.56 36.48
C ALA A 1121 19.93 21.02 36.22
N GLN A 1122 20.81 20.09 35.81
CA GLN A 1122 22.15 20.44 35.37
C GLN A 1122 22.14 21.27 34.07
N GLU A 1123 21.36 20.87 33.06
CA GLU A 1123 21.25 21.59 31.78
C GLU A 1123 20.72 23.03 31.97
N ALA A 1124 19.80 23.25 32.92
CA ALA A 1124 19.32 24.59 33.28
C ALA A 1124 20.40 25.42 34.01
N GLY A 1125 21.18 24.80 34.90
CA GLY A 1125 22.30 25.45 35.58
C GLY A 1125 23.44 25.83 34.63
N GLU A 1126 23.78 24.94 33.68
CA GLU A 1126 24.81 25.20 32.66
C GLU A 1126 24.38 26.32 31.71
N LYS A 1127 23.12 26.35 31.25
CA LYS A 1127 22.60 27.46 30.42
C LYS A 1127 22.60 28.80 31.13
N ALA A 1128 22.27 28.84 32.42
CA ALA A 1128 22.39 30.07 33.21
C ALA A 1128 23.86 30.54 33.29
N GLN A 1129 24.82 29.61 33.39
CA GLN A 1129 26.25 29.91 33.43
C GLN A 1129 26.79 30.37 32.06
N GLU A 1130 26.31 29.77 30.96
CA GLU A 1130 26.63 30.15 29.58
C GLU A 1130 26.11 31.56 29.23
N VAL A 1131 24.86 31.88 29.58
CA VAL A 1131 24.29 33.23 29.39
C VAL A 1131 25.05 34.29 30.17
N VAL A 1132 25.53 33.98 31.39
CA VAL A 1132 26.37 34.92 32.17
C VAL A 1132 27.71 35.16 31.47
N LEU A 1133 28.35 34.11 30.94
CA LEU A 1133 29.63 34.22 30.21
C LEU A 1133 29.48 35.00 28.89
N GLU A 1134 28.46 34.69 28.08
CA GLU A 1134 28.20 35.39 26.82
C GLU A 1134 27.91 36.89 27.02
N LYS A 1135 27.25 37.24 28.13
CA LYS A 1135 27.01 38.64 28.53
C LYS A 1135 28.28 39.31 29.07
N MET A 1136 29.22 38.57 29.67
CA MET A 1136 30.52 39.11 30.11
C MET A 1136 31.41 39.49 28.92
N ASP A 1137 31.52 38.64 27.89
CA ASP A 1137 32.28 38.93 26.68
C ASP A 1137 31.79 40.23 25.99
N GLN A 1138 30.46 40.43 25.93
CA GLN A 1138 29.85 41.65 25.39
C GLN A 1138 30.09 42.92 26.23
N VAL A 1139 30.43 42.78 27.51
CA VAL A 1139 30.83 43.89 28.39
C VAL A 1139 32.31 44.21 28.21
N GLU A 1140 33.17 43.19 28.05
CA GLU A 1140 34.60 43.38 27.82
C GLU A 1140 34.87 44.00 26.43
N GLU A 1141 34.22 43.49 25.37
CA GLU A 1141 34.31 44.04 24.00
C GLU A 1141 33.89 45.53 23.95
N LYS A 1142 32.80 45.91 24.65
CA LYS A 1142 32.36 47.31 24.74
C LYS A 1142 33.24 48.18 25.62
N ALA A 1143 33.90 47.62 26.63
CA ALA A 1143 34.86 48.36 27.44
C ALA A 1143 36.12 48.72 26.63
N GLU A 1144 36.59 47.81 25.78
CA GLU A 1144 37.66 48.09 24.81
C GLU A 1144 37.22 49.13 23.76
N GLU A 1145 36.03 48.99 23.18
CA GLU A 1145 35.51 49.92 22.16
C GLU A 1145 35.31 51.36 22.69
N VAL A 1146 35.05 51.52 24.00
CA VAL A 1146 34.99 52.82 24.69
C VAL A 1146 36.40 53.33 25.04
N GLY A 1147 37.34 52.43 25.34
CA GLY A 1147 38.77 52.75 25.53
C GLY A 1147 39.42 53.35 24.28
N GLU A 1148 39.28 52.69 23.12
CA GLU A 1148 39.81 53.19 21.84
C GLU A 1148 39.21 54.57 21.48
N LYS A 1149 37.90 54.76 21.72
CA LYS A 1149 37.23 56.06 21.51
C LYS A 1149 37.67 57.16 22.48
N ALA A 1150 38.26 56.80 23.62
CA ALA A 1150 38.88 57.76 24.55
C ALA A 1150 40.31 58.12 24.08
N GLU A 1151 41.13 57.15 23.70
CA GLU A 1151 42.49 57.39 23.20
C GLU A 1151 42.49 58.23 21.91
N ALA A 1152 41.61 57.93 20.96
CA ALA A 1152 41.42 58.72 19.74
C ALA A 1152 40.97 60.17 20.00
N LYS A 1153 40.38 60.46 21.17
CA LYS A 1153 40.00 61.82 21.60
C LYS A 1153 41.14 62.59 22.26
N THR A 1154 42.15 61.90 22.77
CA THR A 1154 43.39 62.51 23.26
C THR A 1154 44.34 62.86 22.12
N GLU A 1155 44.54 61.96 21.15
CA GLU A 1155 45.42 62.26 19.99
C GLU A 1155 44.89 63.44 19.14
N ALA A 1156 43.57 63.53 18.94
CA ALA A 1156 42.93 64.66 18.24
C ALA A 1156 43.03 66.02 18.98
N LYS A 1157 43.71 66.06 20.14
CA LYS A 1157 43.87 67.26 20.98
C LYS A 1157 45.31 67.78 21.05
N ASP A 1158 46.28 67.00 20.57
CA ASP A 1158 47.71 67.37 20.53
C ASP A 1158 48.18 67.85 19.14
N GLU A 1159 47.32 67.81 18.10
CA GLU A 1159 47.56 68.40 16.77
C GLU A 1159 46.91 69.81 16.57
N LEU A 1160 46.64 70.56 17.65
CA LEU A 1160 45.96 71.88 17.61
C LEU A 1160 46.65 72.99 18.42
#